data_AF-A0A820BEB6-F1
#
_entry.id   AF-A0A820BEB6-F1
#
_cell.length_a   1.000
_cell.length_b   1.000
_cell.length_c   1.000
_cell.angle_alpha   90.00
_cell.angle_beta   90.00
_cell.angle_gamma   90.00
#
_symmetry.space_group_name_H-M   'P 1'
#
loop_
_entity.id
_entity.type
_entity.pdbx_description
1 polymer ?
#
loop_
_entity_poly.entity_id
_entity_poly.type
_entity_poly.pdbx_seq_one_letter_code
_entity_poly.pdbx_strand_id
1 'polypeptide(L)'
;MSMKKALVIGNDSHEQNKTLLTCVNDANDMHDALQTIGFSVLCKTNQRLDDMKIATNAFIQCIQPGDIAFFYFSGHASQLDGINYLTPTDDRGITLRTIKYRTLIAQKLIHDVYQRRPGLFIIVLDCCRTGMSDDSSNLKSFFGLTSKRIKDGLAPMQAPPSTIISYACAPDQASLAGSSKQHNSAYTCFLLSYIVLPMDIKKVFQRTAIDVQKSTRGEQIPYLNVNCYGPAYIVDNCIGYHAAAQNFLQRRRPCGYYPASDQRRHAIPSHQPRIKNSQHRWNTQFGMPKNYHSSNKIMLPIYLRYTPEKWHKYYIWDCNWKKFIIGLSLSLGYYIYLLNLSYSTALRMFSFSFHSFISLFALLFSLFVTCTGLPLLKFHSTKIIYSTKLQTLIWITLKNVLFLTISIILCNLIGTLAASVLLFPPFISQNSSRLNHLNTQRFLIIFFIILIGNSAGLISPLGDPPLYMGYTNGVEFLFTFKYLYKIFFVSNGYILLLFALIDFINAWNYKKAQKKNNINSQLYELVPCQKEENDCYNLSSSLPIQWNGIHHSFFLLLILIVILCKGFDIPIKWPEYIQELILFLIAFLCIAFDMIWKKRTPIEWFRKHYSTRIEPVAEVIAIFVGLLFTMSAPIAVLTSLKLPLGPKHLFVFSGIFASVLDNAPVYISFAASAAARYNITVEQSDNNGFLAVFFSRYQADAIESIRAISAGSVLMGGCTLIGNAPNMIVALMATRYSYRKRTKIHRAENADDDFVTDHLENISFIRSLITSCLILIPLFVIITIFMV
;
A
#
# COMPACT_ATOMS: atom_id res chain seq x y z
N MET A 1 -9.76 -35.13 -31.34
CA MET A 1 -10.56 -34.93 -30.10
C MET A 1 -9.58 -34.77 -28.96
N SER A 2 -9.77 -33.78 -28.09
CA SER A 2 -8.97 -33.60 -26.87
C SER A 2 -9.20 -34.79 -25.94
N MET A 3 -8.13 -35.48 -25.54
CA MET A 3 -8.21 -36.61 -24.63
C MET A 3 -8.04 -36.16 -23.18
N LYS A 4 -8.65 -36.89 -22.25
CA LYS A 4 -8.52 -36.67 -20.80
C LYS A 4 -7.47 -37.64 -20.25
N LYS A 5 -6.35 -37.13 -19.75
CA LYS A 5 -5.21 -37.92 -19.25
C LYS A 5 -4.95 -37.58 -17.79
N ALA A 6 -4.78 -38.58 -16.94
CA ALA A 6 -4.48 -38.37 -15.53
C ALA A 6 -3.29 -39.20 -15.05
N LEU A 7 -2.49 -38.65 -14.14
CA LEU A 7 -1.50 -39.36 -13.34
C LEU A 7 -1.85 -39.16 -11.86
N VAL A 8 -2.06 -40.26 -11.16
CA VAL A 8 -2.47 -40.29 -9.75
C VAL A 8 -1.41 -41.07 -8.97
N ILE A 9 -0.79 -40.42 -7.98
CA ILE A 9 0.26 -41.04 -7.15
C ILE A 9 -0.13 -40.95 -5.67
N GLY A 10 -0.11 -42.08 -4.95
CA GLY A 10 -0.37 -42.16 -3.51
C GLY A 10 0.72 -42.91 -2.75
N ASN A 11 1.45 -42.24 -1.85
CA ASN A 11 2.57 -42.84 -1.12
C ASN A 11 2.32 -42.85 0.41
N ASP A 12 2.01 -44.04 0.95
CA ASP A 12 1.81 -44.27 2.40
C ASP A 12 3.05 -44.86 3.08
N SER A 13 3.69 -45.85 2.46
CA SER A 13 4.72 -46.70 3.07
C SER A 13 6.14 -46.16 2.91
N HIS A 14 6.46 -45.09 3.65
CA HIS A 14 7.80 -44.51 3.69
C HIS A 14 8.74 -45.33 4.60
N GLU A 15 9.99 -45.52 4.19
CA GLU A 15 10.98 -46.34 4.92
C GLU A 15 11.54 -45.65 6.18
N GLN A 16 11.63 -44.31 6.20
CA GLN A 16 12.09 -43.54 7.36
C GLN A 16 11.10 -42.51 7.89
N ASN A 17 10.28 -41.90 7.02
CA ASN A 17 9.21 -41.03 7.49
C ASN A 17 8.04 -41.82 8.07
N LYS A 18 7.21 -41.13 8.86
CA LYS A 18 5.98 -41.70 9.42
C LYS A 18 5.11 -42.24 8.29
N THR A 19 4.77 -43.52 8.37
CA THR A 19 3.80 -44.18 7.48
C THR A 19 2.45 -43.44 7.55
N LEU A 20 1.92 -43.10 6.38
CA LEU A 20 0.58 -42.51 6.24
C LEU A 20 -0.45 -43.65 6.06
N LEU A 21 -1.72 -43.37 6.35
CA LEU A 21 -2.79 -44.38 6.34
C LEU A 21 -3.87 -44.13 5.29
N THR A 22 -3.81 -43.00 4.59
CA THR A 22 -4.89 -42.57 3.68
C THR A 22 -4.46 -42.43 2.23
N CYS A 23 -3.17 -42.22 1.93
CA CYS A 23 -2.74 -41.77 0.61
C CYS A 23 -2.95 -42.82 -0.49
N VAL A 24 -2.85 -44.11 -0.16
CA VAL A 24 -3.18 -45.19 -1.11
C VAL A 24 -4.68 -45.24 -1.39
N ASN A 25 -5.51 -45.08 -0.35
CA ASN A 25 -6.97 -45.03 -0.53
C ASN A 25 -7.37 -43.79 -1.35
N ASP A 26 -6.78 -42.63 -1.03
CA ASP A 26 -6.98 -41.37 -1.73
C ASP A 26 -6.65 -41.49 -3.22
N ALA A 27 -5.54 -42.17 -3.57
CA ALA A 27 -5.17 -42.42 -4.96
C ALA A 27 -6.12 -43.40 -5.67
N ASN A 28 -6.53 -44.49 -5.01
CA ASN A 28 -7.45 -45.47 -5.60
C ASN A 28 -8.84 -44.86 -5.86
N ASP A 29 -9.40 -44.13 -4.89
CA ASP A 29 -10.71 -43.50 -5.04
C ASP A 29 -10.68 -42.36 -6.08
N MET A 30 -9.58 -41.62 -6.16
CA MET A 30 -9.37 -40.60 -7.20
C MET A 30 -9.24 -41.23 -8.58
N HIS A 31 -8.59 -42.39 -8.69
CA HIS A 31 -8.55 -43.16 -9.94
C HIS A 31 -9.96 -43.52 -10.40
N ASP A 32 -10.78 -44.10 -9.53
CA ASP A 32 -12.13 -44.54 -9.86
C ASP A 32 -13.03 -43.34 -10.25
N ALA A 33 -12.92 -42.22 -9.53
CA ALA A 33 -13.66 -40.99 -9.84
C ALA A 33 -13.29 -40.42 -11.22
N LEU A 34 -11.99 -40.31 -11.53
CA LEU A 34 -11.52 -39.77 -12.80
C LEU A 34 -11.83 -40.71 -13.97
N GLN A 35 -11.71 -42.02 -13.76
CA GLN A 35 -12.08 -43.03 -14.77
C GLN A 35 -13.58 -42.98 -15.08
N THR A 36 -14.42 -42.79 -14.05
CA THR A 36 -15.87 -42.62 -14.19
C THR A 36 -16.24 -41.48 -15.13
N ILE A 37 -15.49 -40.37 -15.12
CA ILE A 37 -15.72 -39.19 -15.98
C ILE A 37 -14.88 -39.17 -17.27
N GLY A 38 -14.29 -40.31 -17.64
CA GLY A 38 -13.65 -40.53 -18.94
C GLY A 38 -12.16 -40.19 -19.03
N PHE A 39 -11.45 -40.04 -17.91
CA PHE A 39 -9.98 -39.94 -17.95
C PHE A 39 -9.35 -41.31 -18.19
N SER A 40 -8.29 -41.30 -19.00
CA SER A 40 -7.29 -42.38 -19.03
C SER A 40 -6.33 -42.14 -17.87
N VAL A 41 -6.49 -42.91 -16.78
CA VAL A 41 -5.76 -42.71 -15.52
C VAL A 41 -4.57 -43.67 -15.40
N LEU A 42 -3.38 -43.13 -15.16
CA LEU A 42 -2.21 -43.88 -14.69
C LEU A 42 -2.14 -43.76 -13.17
N CYS A 43 -2.64 -44.77 -12.44
CA CYS A 43 -2.57 -44.81 -10.97
C CYS A 43 -1.34 -45.60 -10.50
N LYS A 44 -0.60 -45.03 -9.55
CA LYS A 44 0.61 -45.63 -8.97
C LYS A 44 0.65 -45.40 -7.46
N THR A 45 0.91 -46.45 -6.70
CA THR A 45 0.93 -46.38 -5.23
C THR A 45 2.28 -46.83 -4.67
N ASN A 46 2.68 -46.25 -3.54
CA ASN A 46 3.93 -46.57 -2.82
C ASN A 46 5.19 -46.61 -3.70
N GLN A 47 5.33 -45.61 -4.57
CA GLN A 47 6.38 -45.56 -5.58
C GLN A 47 7.71 -45.09 -5.01
N ARG A 48 8.78 -45.78 -5.42
CA ARG A 48 10.16 -45.33 -5.25
C ARG A 48 10.48 -44.20 -6.22
N LEU A 49 11.59 -43.50 -6.01
CA LEU A 49 11.96 -42.34 -6.82
C LEU A 49 12.04 -42.63 -8.31
N ASP A 50 12.69 -43.73 -8.69
CA ASP A 50 12.89 -44.07 -10.10
C ASP A 50 11.57 -44.44 -10.77
N ASP A 51 10.68 -45.13 -10.05
CA ASP A 51 9.34 -45.45 -10.54
C ASP A 51 8.47 -44.19 -10.68
N MET A 52 8.57 -43.24 -9.75
CA MET A 52 7.91 -41.93 -9.88
C MET A 52 8.39 -41.16 -11.11
N LYS A 53 9.70 -41.19 -11.41
CA LYS A 53 10.26 -40.57 -12.63
C LYS A 53 9.76 -41.27 -13.90
N ILE A 54 9.70 -42.60 -13.90
CA ILE A 54 9.18 -43.37 -15.04
C ILE A 54 7.71 -43.03 -15.27
N ALA A 55 6.89 -43.03 -14.21
CA ALA A 55 5.46 -42.72 -14.29
C ALA A 55 5.19 -41.28 -14.76
N THR A 56 5.94 -40.30 -14.24
CA THR A 56 5.83 -38.89 -14.67
C THR A 56 6.27 -38.70 -16.11
N ASN A 57 7.36 -39.34 -16.55
CA ASN A 57 7.80 -39.30 -17.95
C ASN A 57 6.78 -39.94 -18.89
N ALA A 58 6.22 -41.11 -18.53
CA ALA A 58 5.18 -41.76 -19.31
C ALA A 58 3.92 -40.89 -19.45
N PHE A 59 3.53 -40.20 -18.36
CA PHE A 59 2.44 -39.23 -18.38
C PHE A 59 2.74 -38.03 -19.29
N ILE A 60 3.92 -37.41 -19.17
CA ILE A 60 4.31 -36.27 -20.02
C ILE A 60 4.32 -36.67 -21.51
N GLN A 61 4.76 -37.89 -21.84
CA GLN A 61 4.85 -38.36 -23.22
C GLN A 61 3.50 -38.63 -23.86
N CYS A 62 2.47 -38.97 -23.08
CA CYS A 62 1.14 -39.28 -23.62
C CYS A 62 0.22 -38.07 -23.80
N ILE A 63 0.65 -36.87 -23.37
CA ILE A 63 -0.10 -35.61 -23.53
C ILE A 63 0.14 -35.02 -24.91
N GLN A 64 -0.94 -34.76 -25.62
CA GLN A 64 -0.96 -34.04 -26.90
C GLN A 64 -1.49 -32.61 -26.74
N PRO A 65 -1.16 -31.69 -27.67
CA PRO A 65 -1.69 -30.33 -27.63
C PRO A 65 -3.23 -30.32 -27.61
N GLY A 66 -3.81 -29.59 -26.67
CA GLY A 66 -5.27 -29.49 -26.48
C GLY A 66 -5.89 -30.53 -25.53
N ASP A 67 -5.13 -31.50 -25.02
CA ASP A 67 -5.62 -32.47 -24.03
C ASP A 67 -5.93 -31.83 -22.67
N ILE A 68 -6.76 -32.50 -21.87
CA ILE A 68 -6.94 -32.18 -20.45
C ILE A 68 -6.01 -33.07 -19.64
N ALA A 69 -5.00 -32.47 -19.01
CA ALA A 69 -4.05 -33.15 -18.15
C ALA A 69 -4.44 -32.96 -16.67
N PHE A 70 -4.42 -34.04 -15.89
CA PHE A 70 -4.71 -34.03 -14.46
C PHE A 70 -3.60 -34.74 -13.68
N PHE A 71 -2.90 -34.03 -12.79
CA PHE A 71 -1.89 -34.61 -11.92
C PHE A 71 -2.37 -34.55 -10.47
N TYR A 72 -2.41 -35.70 -9.80
CA TYR A 72 -2.77 -35.83 -8.40
C TYR A 72 -1.64 -36.51 -7.63
N PHE A 73 -1.25 -35.91 -6.51
CA PHE A 73 -0.29 -36.51 -5.59
C PHE A 73 -0.78 -36.43 -4.15
N SER A 74 -0.77 -37.56 -3.45
CA SER A 74 -1.01 -37.67 -2.01
C SER A 74 0.16 -38.36 -1.32
N GLY A 75 0.72 -37.74 -0.28
CA GLY A 75 1.88 -38.28 0.43
C GLY A 75 2.69 -37.22 1.18
N HIS A 76 3.92 -37.56 1.58
CA HIS A 76 4.84 -36.56 2.15
C HIS A 76 5.41 -35.65 1.06
N ALA A 77 5.56 -34.38 1.41
CA ALA A 77 6.31 -33.44 0.60
C ALA A 77 7.05 -32.43 1.48
N SER A 78 8.16 -31.95 0.94
CA SER A 78 9.07 -31.03 1.62
C SER A 78 9.31 -29.80 0.76
N GLN A 79 9.49 -28.65 1.40
CA GLN A 79 9.86 -27.41 0.74
C GLN A 79 11.29 -27.02 1.09
N LEU A 80 12.10 -26.71 0.06
CA LEU A 80 13.41 -26.09 0.25
C LEU A 80 13.59 -24.91 -0.71
N ASP A 81 13.89 -23.73 -0.16
CA ASP A 81 14.16 -22.49 -0.89
C ASP A 81 13.05 -22.12 -1.91
N GLY A 82 11.79 -22.40 -1.57
CA GLY A 82 10.63 -22.10 -2.43
C GLY A 82 10.32 -23.15 -3.50
N ILE A 83 11.00 -24.30 -3.48
CA ILE A 83 10.79 -25.43 -4.39
C ILE A 83 10.11 -26.57 -3.63
N ASN A 84 9.13 -27.22 -4.25
CA ASN A 84 8.35 -28.30 -3.68
C ASN A 84 8.88 -29.65 -4.17
N TYR A 85 9.17 -30.51 -3.22
CA TYR A 85 9.76 -31.82 -3.42
C TYR A 85 8.78 -32.89 -2.94
N LEU A 86 8.29 -33.73 -3.85
CA LEU A 86 7.40 -34.84 -3.55
C LEU A 86 8.25 -36.04 -3.13
N THR A 87 7.94 -36.60 -1.96
CA THR A 87 8.77 -37.62 -1.31
C THR A 87 8.39 -39.03 -1.81
N PRO A 88 9.35 -39.82 -2.31
CA PRO A 88 9.14 -41.22 -2.68
C PRO A 88 9.13 -42.12 -1.43
N THR A 89 8.77 -43.40 -1.58
CA THR A 89 8.76 -44.34 -0.44
C THR A 89 10.16 -44.77 0.03
N ASP A 90 11.17 -44.73 -0.83
CA ASP A 90 12.58 -45.03 -0.52
C ASP A 90 13.34 -43.82 0.06
N ASP A 91 12.73 -43.16 1.04
CA ASP A 91 13.16 -41.87 1.61
C ASP A 91 14.35 -41.94 2.59
N ARG A 92 15.19 -42.98 2.50
CA ARG A 92 16.34 -43.19 3.41
C ARG A 92 17.27 -41.97 3.43
N GLY A 93 17.30 -41.27 4.57
CA GLY A 93 18.25 -40.19 4.83
C GLY A 93 18.09 -38.98 3.88
N ILE A 94 16.86 -38.58 3.57
CA ILE A 94 16.63 -37.29 2.88
C ILE A 94 17.05 -36.16 3.83
N THR A 95 18.19 -35.54 3.51
CA THR A 95 18.77 -34.38 4.20
C THR A 95 18.68 -33.16 3.29
N LEU A 96 18.94 -31.98 3.84
CA LEU A 96 18.92 -30.72 3.08
C LEU A 96 19.83 -30.74 1.83
N ARG A 97 20.88 -31.57 1.85
CA ARG A 97 21.81 -31.74 0.73
C ARG A 97 21.29 -32.74 -0.30
N THR A 98 20.60 -33.80 0.15
CA THR A 98 20.19 -34.91 -0.71
C THR A 98 18.82 -34.75 -1.34
N ILE A 99 17.98 -33.86 -0.80
CA ILE A 99 16.60 -33.65 -1.24
C ILE A 99 16.47 -33.44 -2.75
N LYS A 100 17.35 -32.65 -3.37
CA LYS A 100 17.25 -32.28 -4.80
C LYS A 100 17.34 -33.47 -5.77
N TYR A 101 18.05 -34.53 -5.39
CA TYR A 101 18.26 -35.70 -6.24
C TYR A 101 17.58 -36.97 -5.72
N ARG A 102 17.06 -36.95 -4.48
CA ARG A 102 16.31 -38.06 -3.88
C ARG A 102 14.79 -37.86 -3.86
N THR A 103 14.27 -36.82 -4.50
CA THR A 103 12.83 -36.51 -4.55
C THR A 103 12.41 -36.04 -5.94
N LEU A 104 11.09 -35.93 -6.17
CA LEU A 104 10.55 -35.40 -7.42
C LEU A 104 10.22 -33.90 -7.27
N ILE A 105 10.73 -33.07 -8.18
CA ILE A 105 10.51 -31.61 -8.14
C ILE A 105 9.17 -31.29 -8.81
N ALA A 106 8.19 -30.82 -8.05
CA ALA A 106 6.84 -30.53 -8.58
C ALA A 106 6.88 -29.43 -9.64
N GLN A 107 7.66 -28.37 -9.44
CA GLN A 107 7.81 -27.28 -10.41
C GLN A 107 8.38 -27.75 -11.75
N LYS A 108 9.26 -28.76 -11.75
CA LYS A 108 9.82 -29.35 -12.98
C LYS A 108 8.73 -30.09 -13.75
N LEU A 109 7.94 -30.91 -13.06
CA LEU A 109 6.79 -31.59 -13.66
C LEU A 109 5.81 -30.58 -14.31
N ILE A 110 5.53 -29.47 -13.62
CA ILE A 110 4.65 -28.43 -14.16
C ILE A 110 5.22 -27.84 -15.44
N HIS A 111 6.52 -27.53 -15.45
CA HIS A 111 7.20 -27.03 -16.63
C HIS A 111 7.12 -28.02 -17.80
N ASP A 112 7.45 -29.30 -17.56
CA ASP A 112 7.54 -30.32 -18.60
C ASP A 112 6.16 -30.66 -19.20
N VAL A 113 5.10 -30.66 -18.40
CA VAL A 113 3.71 -30.82 -18.89
C VAL A 113 3.25 -29.60 -19.67
N TYR A 114 3.56 -28.38 -19.21
CA TYR A 114 3.20 -27.15 -19.91
C TYR A 114 3.80 -27.08 -21.32
N GLN A 115 5.02 -27.60 -21.52
CA GLN A 115 5.67 -27.68 -22.84
C GLN A 115 4.89 -28.55 -23.85
N ARG A 116 4.05 -29.47 -23.39
CA ARG A 116 3.17 -30.28 -24.25
C ARG A 116 1.92 -29.53 -24.73
N ARG A 117 1.69 -28.31 -24.23
CA ARG A 117 0.56 -27.43 -24.57
C ARG A 117 -0.83 -28.07 -24.34
N PRO A 118 -1.11 -28.64 -23.16
CA PRO A 118 -2.47 -29.11 -22.85
C PRO A 118 -3.47 -27.95 -22.93
N GLY A 119 -4.70 -28.24 -23.32
CA GLY A 119 -5.80 -27.25 -23.32
C GLY A 119 -6.18 -26.81 -21.91
N LEU A 120 -6.04 -27.73 -20.94
CA LEU A 120 -6.23 -27.48 -19.51
C LEU A 120 -5.30 -28.40 -18.71
N PHE A 121 -4.58 -27.86 -17.74
CA PHE A 121 -3.76 -28.64 -16.81
C PHE A 121 -4.18 -28.40 -15.36
N ILE A 122 -4.57 -29.47 -14.67
CA ILE A 122 -5.00 -29.44 -13.28
C ILE A 122 -4.00 -30.20 -12.43
N ILE A 123 -3.55 -29.57 -11.35
CA ILE A 123 -2.60 -30.14 -10.39
C ILE A 123 -3.26 -30.12 -9.02
N VAL A 124 -3.29 -31.26 -8.35
CA VAL A 124 -3.83 -31.41 -7.00
C VAL A 124 -2.76 -32.01 -6.10
N LEU A 125 -2.36 -31.26 -5.06
CA LEU A 125 -1.35 -31.66 -4.09
C LEU A 125 -1.98 -31.83 -2.71
N ASP A 126 -2.20 -33.08 -2.33
CA ASP A 126 -2.69 -33.49 -1.01
C ASP A 126 -1.53 -33.98 -0.13
N CYS A 127 -0.61 -33.06 0.14
CA CYS A 127 0.64 -33.40 0.79
C CYS A 127 0.65 -33.07 2.28
N CYS A 128 1.24 -33.96 3.08
CA CYS A 128 1.56 -33.75 4.48
C CYS A 128 3.03 -33.36 4.70
N ARG A 129 3.33 -32.69 5.83
CA ARG A 129 4.71 -32.30 6.20
C ARG A 129 5.44 -33.45 6.91
N THR A 130 6.67 -33.72 6.49
CA THR A 130 7.72 -34.25 7.38
C THR A 130 8.84 -33.22 7.54
N GLY A 131 9.08 -32.79 8.78
CA GLY A 131 10.21 -31.90 9.07
C GLY A 131 11.51 -32.68 8.94
N MET A 132 12.44 -32.24 8.09
CA MET A 132 13.74 -32.88 7.96
C MET A 132 14.62 -32.51 9.17
N SER A 133 15.00 -33.52 9.97
CA SER A 133 15.97 -33.37 11.05
C SER A 133 17.38 -33.20 10.46
N ASP A 134 18.04 -32.11 10.81
CA ASP A 134 19.43 -31.88 10.45
C ASP A 134 20.31 -32.66 11.44
N ASP A 135 21.04 -33.69 10.99
CA ASP A 135 21.98 -34.54 11.76
C ASP A 135 23.17 -33.77 12.39
N SER A 136 23.16 -32.43 12.31
CA SER A 136 24.16 -31.55 12.89
C SER A 136 23.71 -30.89 14.21
N SER A 137 22.71 -31.48 14.88
CA SER A 137 22.11 -30.99 16.12
C SER A 137 23.02 -31.12 17.36
N ASN A 138 24.01 -32.02 17.36
CA ASN A 138 24.88 -32.24 18.53
C ASN A 138 26.17 -31.40 18.58
N LEU A 139 26.62 -30.79 17.47
CA LEU A 139 27.89 -30.03 17.43
C LEU A 139 27.72 -28.50 17.33
N LYS A 140 26.51 -28.00 17.01
CA LYS A 140 26.28 -26.57 16.72
C LYS A 140 25.65 -25.77 17.86
N SER A 141 25.31 -26.41 18.99
CA SER A 141 24.80 -25.74 20.19
C SER A 141 25.86 -24.85 20.89
N PHE A 142 27.15 -25.03 20.58
CA PHE A 142 28.25 -24.36 21.30
C PHE A 142 28.64 -22.96 20.77
N PHE A 143 28.27 -22.59 19.53
CA PHE A 143 28.79 -21.36 18.87
C PHE A 143 27.73 -20.35 18.36
N GLY A 144 26.45 -20.48 18.72
CA GLY A 144 25.46 -19.40 18.50
C GLY A 144 25.18 -19.01 17.04
N LEU A 145 25.45 -19.91 16.07
CA LEU A 145 25.11 -19.73 14.66
C LEU A 145 23.67 -20.21 14.39
N THR A 146 22.81 -19.30 13.92
CA THR A 146 21.38 -19.52 13.69
C THR A 146 21.11 -20.58 12.61
N SER A 147 20.40 -21.64 12.98
CA SER A 147 19.80 -22.62 12.06
C SER A 147 18.85 -21.92 11.06
N LYS A 148 19.03 -22.21 9.76
CA LYS A 148 18.13 -21.79 8.69
C LYS A 148 16.80 -22.54 8.89
N ARG A 149 15.83 -21.89 9.55
CA ARG A 149 14.47 -22.45 9.73
C ARG A 149 13.85 -22.78 8.37
N ILE A 150 13.59 -24.06 8.14
CA ILE A 150 12.73 -24.55 7.06
C ILE A 150 11.31 -24.09 7.41
N LYS A 151 10.63 -23.43 6.47
CA LYS A 151 9.24 -22.98 6.66
C LYS A 151 8.31 -24.19 6.61
N ASP A 152 7.22 -24.11 7.37
CA ASP A 152 6.13 -25.10 7.34
C ASP A 152 5.46 -25.08 5.96
N GLY A 153 4.74 -26.15 5.54
CA GLY A 153 3.95 -26.22 4.30
C GLY A 153 4.69 -26.31 2.94
N LEU A 154 3.90 -26.29 1.85
CA LEU A 154 4.41 -26.21 0.48
C LEU A 154 4.56 -24.75 0.03
N ALA A 155 5.57 -24.48 -0.80
CA ALA A 155 5.74 -23.19 -1.44
C ALA A 155 4.61 -22.94 -2.44
N PRO A 156 4.11 -21.70 -2.53
CA PRO A 156 3.20 -21.33 -3.60
C PRO A 156 3.95 -21.44 -4.95
N MET A 157 3.38 -22.19 -5.89
CA MET A 157 3.87 -22.33 -7.27
C MET A 157 3.05 -21.43 -8.17
N GLN A 158 3.69 -20.77 -9.13
CA GLN A 158 3.01 -19.98 -10.14
C GLN A 158 2.41 -20.89 -11.21
N ALA A 159 1.09 -20.80 -11.44
CA ALA A 159 0.41 -21.54 -12.49
C ALA A 159 0.72 -20.92 -13.87
N PRO A 160 1.25 -21.68 -14.86
CA PRO A 160 1.30 -21.25 -16.26
C PRO A 160 -0.10 -21.01 -16.84
N PRO A 161 -0.23 -20.34 -18.01
CA PRO A 161 -1.51 -20.23 -18.70
C PRO A 161 -2.19 -21.59 -18.90
N SER A 162 -3.52 -21.60 -18.83
CA SER A 162 -4.38 -22.79 -18.86
C SER A 162 -4.08 -23.81 -17.75
N THR A 163 -3.53 -23.37 -16.61
CA THR A 163 -3.20 -24.26 -15.47
C THR A 163 -3.93 -23.88 -14.19
N ILE A 164 -4.35 -24.89 -13.43
CA ILE A 164 -4.96 -24.77 -12.10
C ILE A 164 -4.14 -25.61 -11.11
N ILE A 165 -3.73 -25.02 -10.00
CA ILE A 165 -3.00 -25.71 -8.93
C ILE A 165 -3.83 -25.62 -7.65
N SER A 166 -4.23 -26.75 -7.12
CA SER A 166 -4.97 -26.88 -5.88
C SER A 166 -4.13 -27.56 -4.81
N TYR A 167 -4.05 -26.92 -3.64
CA TYR A 167 -3.33 -27.38 -2.47
C TYR A 167 -4.32 -27.75 -1.38
N ALA A 168 -4.09 -28.89 -0.72
CA ALA A 168 -4.94 -29.32 0.39
C ALA A 168 -4.88 -28.39 1.61
N CYS A 169 -3.82 -27.59 1.75
CA CYS A 169 -3.64 -26.58 2.80
C CYS A 169 -3.08 -25.28 2.23
N ALA A 170 -3.16 -24.20 3.01
CA ALA A 170 -2.58 -22.93 2.63
C ALA A 170 -1.07 -23.06 2.46
N PRO A 171 -0.45 -22.24 1.60
CA PRO A 171 0.99 -22.19 1.50
C PRO A 171 1.58 -21.92 2.87
N ASP A 172 2.68 -22.59 3.13
CA ASP A 172 3.32 -22.61 4.42
C ASP A 172 2.53 -23.24 5.61
N GLN A 173 1.42 -23.97 5.37
CA GLN A 173 0.68 -24.75 6.39
C GLN A 173 0.67 -26.27 6.10
N ALA A 174 0.59 -27.09 7.15
CA ALA A 174 0.51 -28.56 7.03
C ALA A 174 -0.94 -29.03 6.88
N SER A 175 -1.17 -30.03 6.02
CA SER A 175 -2.48 -30.70 5.89
C SER A 175 -2.66 -31.80 6.94
N LEU A 176 -3.88 -32.31 7.10
CA LEU A 176 -4.19 -33.48 7.93
C LEU A 176 -4.11 -34.81 7.15
N ALA A 177 -3.45 -34.84 5.99
CA ALA A 177 -3.30 -36.06 5.19
C ALA A 177 -2.63 -37.19 6.01
N GLY A 178 -3.24 -38.37 6.07
CA GLY A 178 -2.72 -39.51 6.84
C GLY A 178 -2.62 -39.34 8.37
N SER A 179 -3.19 -38.28 8.98
CA SER A 179 -3.27 -38.15 10.44
C SER A 179 -4.55 -38.77 11.03
N SER A 180 -5.53 -39.09 10.18
CA SER A 180 -6.85 -39.56 10.58
C SER A 180 -7.00 -41.07 10.50
N LYS A 181 -7.86 -41.65 11.36
CA LYS A 181 -8.34 -43.04 11.22
C LYS A 181 -9.41 -43.19 10.12
N GLN A 182 -9.69 -42.13 9.36
CA GLN A 182 -10.69 -42.18 8.30
C GLN A 182 -10.11 -42.84 7.05
N HIS A 183 -10.98 -43.26 6.12
CA HIS A 183 -10.55 -43.92 4.89
C HIS A 183 -9.73 -43.00 3.99
N ASN A 184 -10.18 -41.75 3.82
CA ASN A 184 -9.54 -40.72 3.00
C ASN A 184 -9.03 -39.55 3.84
N SER A 185 -8.12 -38.75 3.26
CA SER A 185 -7.78 -37.43 3.79
C SER A 185 -9.01 -36.51 3.78
N ALA A 186 -9.03 -35.47 4.64
CA ALA A 186 -10.13 -34.51 4.66
C ALA A 186 -10.34 -33.86 3.29
N TYR A 187 -9.24 -33.48 2.64
CA TYR A 187 -9.27 -32.81 1.35
C TYR A 187 -9.81 -33.71 0.24
N THR A 188 -9.25 -34.90 0.09
CA THR A 188 -9.68 -35.87 -0.92
C THR A 188 -11.10 -36.35 -0.64
N CYS A 189 -11.49 -36.44 0.64
CA CYS A 189 -12.85 -36.81 0.98
C CYS A 189 -13.88 -35.85 0.37
N PHE A 190 -13.72 -34.55 0.52
CA PHE A 190 -14.68 -33.60 -0.07
C PHE A 190 -14.46 -33.37 -1.57
N LEU A 191 -13.23 -33.53 -2.09
CA LEU A 191 -12.96 -33.39 -3.52
C LEU A 191 -13.73 -34.42 -4.35
N LEU A 192 -13.73 -35.69 -3.91
CA LEU A 192 -14.43 -36.78 -4.57
C LEU A 192 -15.96 -36.57 -4.62
N SER A 193 -16.54 -35.78 -3.72
CA SER A 193 -17.97 -35.44 -3.72
C SER A 193 -18.37 -34.50 -4.86
N TYR A 194 -17.40 -33.75 -5.39
CA TYR A 194 -17.66 -32.68 -6.36
C TYR A 194 -16.99 -32.90 -7.72
N ILE A 195 -15.89 -33.64 -7.79
CA ILE A 195 -15.08 -33.81 -9.00
C ILE A 195 -15.83 -34.52 -10.15
N VAL A 196 -16.84 -35.34 -9.81
CA VAL A 196 -17.66 -36.08 -10.76
C VAL A 196 -18.88 -35.30 -11.28
N LEU A 197 -19.11 -34.09 -10.76
CA LEU A 197 -20.27 -33.27 -11.11
C LEU A 197 -20.00 -32.41 -12.35
N PRO A 198 -21.02 -32.16 -13.21
CA PRO A 198 -20.92 -31.33 -14.43
C PRO A 198 -20.88 -29.83 -14.09
N MET A 199 -19.83 -29.39 -13.41
CA MET A 199 -19.63 -27.99 -13.05
C MET A 199 -18.22 -27.52 -13.36
N ASP A 200 -18.06 -26.20 -13.36
CA ASP A 200 -16.74 -25.57 -13.51
C ASP A 200 -15.80 -26.09 -12.41
N ILE A 201 -14.63 -26.59 -12.80
CA ILE A 201 -13.61 -27.14 -11.91
C ILE A 201 -13.18 -26.13 -10.83
N LYS A 202 -13.27 -24.82 -11.10
CA LYS A 202 -13.04 -23.77 -10.09
C LYS A 202 -14.07 -23.86 -8.96
N LYS A 203 -15.35 -24.10 -9.29
CA LYS A 203 -16.44 -24.27 -8.32
C LYS A 203 -16.30 -25.57 -7.54
N VAL A 204 -15.82 -26.64 -8.18
CA VAL A 204 -15.46 -27.91 -7.51
C VAL A 204 -14.47 -27.62 -6.38
N PHE A 205 -13.33 -27.00 -6.69
CA PHE A 205 -12.31 -26.71 -5.68
C PHE A 205 -12.77 -25.74 -4.60
N GLN A 206 -13.58 -24.73 -4.94
CA GLN A 206 -14.17 -23.81 -3.97
C GLN A 206 -15.09 -24.54 -2.97
N ARG A 207 -15.97 -25.42 -3.45
CA ARG A 207 -16.86 -26.21 -2.57
C ARG A 207 -16.08 -27.18 -1.70
N THR A 208 -15.07 -27.84 -2.25
CA THR A 208 -14.13 -28.66 -1.48
C THR A 208 -13.47 -27.84 -0.37
N ALA A 209 -13.00 -26.63 -0.65
CA ALA A 209 -12.36 -25.78 0.34
C ALA A 209 -13.29 -25.42 1.52
N ILE A 210 -14.55 -25.08 1.23
CA ILE A 210 -15.56 -24.74 2.24
C ILE A 210 -15.83 -25.92 3.18
N ASP A 211 -16.05 -27.11 2.62
CA ASP A 211 -16.39 -28.28 3.44
C ASP A 211 -15.19 -28.82 4.21
N VAL A 212 -13.99 -28.77 3.64
CA VAL A 212 -12.76 -29.09 4.36
C VAL A 212 -12.61 -28.16 5.56
N GLN A 213 -12.69 -26.84 5.36
CA GLN A 213 -12.55 -25.87 6.44
C GLN A 213 -13.61 -26.09 7.55
N LYS A 214 -14.86 -26.42 7.17
CA LYS A 214 -15.94 -26.70 8.10
C LYS A 214 -15.71 -27.98 8.90
N SER A 215 -15.32 -29.06 8.23
CA SER A 215 -15.11 -30.38 8.84
C SER A 215 -13.88 -30.45 9.74
N THR A 216 -12.84 -29.67 9.43
CA THR A 216 -11.62 -29.56 10.23
C THR A 216 -11.63 -28.38 11.19
N ARG A 217 -12.77 -27.68 11.36
CA ARG A 217 -12.92 -26.51 12.25
C ARG A 217 -11.86 -25.41 12.02
N GLY A 218 -11.46 -25.22 10.77
CA GLY A 218 -10.44 -24.25 10.37
C GLY A 218 -8.99 -24.69 10.54
N GLU A 219 -8.70 -25.90 11.03
CA GLU A 219 -7.32 -26.41 11.13
C GLU A 219 -6.63 -26.59 9.77
N GLN A 220 -7.40 -26.91 8.73
CA GLN A 220 -6.95 -27.08 7.35
C GLN A 220 -7.73 -26.15 6.42
N ILE A 221 -7.01 -25.32 5.66
CA ILE A 221 -7.59 -24.33 4.74
C ILE A 221 -7.02 -24.57 3.34
N PRO A 222 -7.75 -25.21 2.42
CA PRO A 222 -7.26 -25.44 1.07
C PRO A 222 -6.98 -24.13 0.32
N TYR A 223 -5.98 -24.15 -0.57
CA TYR A 223 -5.56 -22.99 -1.36
C TYR A 223 -5.55 -23.29 -2.85
N LEU A 224 -5.96 -22.31 -3.65
CA LEU A 224 -6.11 -22.46 -5.10
C LEU A 224 -5.34 -21.37 -5.83
N ASN A 225 -4.54 -21.77 -6.82
CA ASN A 225 -3.89 -20.86 -7.78
C ASN A 225 -4.42 -21.16 -9.19
N VAL A 226 -5.07 -20.18 -9.81
CA VAL A 226 -5.77 -20.33 -11.10
C VAL A 226 -5.16 -19.40 -12.12
N ASN A 227 -4.78 -19.95 -13.27
CA ASN A 227 -4.39 -19.17 -14.44
C ASN A 227 -5.00 -19.80 -15.71
N CYS A 228 -6.33 -19.92 -15.74
CA CYS A 228 -7.12 -20.35 -16.89
C CYS A 228 -8.22 -19.32 -17.17
N TYR A 229 -8.41 -18.96 -18.44
CA TYR A 229 -9.43 -17.98 -18.85
C TYR A 229 -10.71 -18.71 -19.27
N GLY A 230 -11.86 -18.30 -18.73
CA GLY A 230 -13.16 -18.91 -19.02
C GLY A 230 -13.53 -20.09 -18.10
N PRO A 231 -14.71 -20.70 -18.31
CA PRO A 231 -15.15 -21.85 -17.57
C PRO A 231 -14.43 -23.12 -18.04
N ALA A 232 -13.99 -23.96 -17.10
CA ALA A 232 -13.25 -25.17 -17.39
C ALA A 232 -14.02 -26.39 -16.85
N TYR A 233 -14.50 -27.25 -17.75
CA TYR A 233 -15.27 -28.44 -17.42
C TYR A 233 -14.42 -29.69 -17.69
N ILE A 234 -14.42 -30.63 -16.73
CA ILE A 234 -13.77 -31.93 -16.88
C ILE A 234 -14.76 -33.08 -17.08
N VAL A 235 -16.04 -32.83 -16.85
CA VAL A 235 -17.15 -33.75 -17.09
C VAL A 235 -17.93 -33.26 -18.30
N ASP A 236 -18.15 -34.14 -19.27
CA ASP A 236 -18.94 -33.79 -20.45
C ASP A 236 -20.43 -33.86 -20.11
N ASN A 237 -21.25 -32.96 -20.64
CA ASN A 237 -22.70 -32.89 -20.40
C ASN A 237 -23.51 -34.08 -21.00
N CYS A 238 -22.85 -35.19 -21.33
CA CYS A 238 -23.50 -36.38 -21.87
C CYS A 238 -24.26 -37.14 -20.78
N ILE A 239 -25.45 -37.66 -21.13
CA ILE A 239 -26.39 -38.35 -20.23
C ILE A 239 -25.74 -39.56 -19.55
N GLY A 240 -24.80 -40.24 -20.20
CA GLY A 240 -24.12 -41.45 -19.66
C GLY A 240 -23.25 -41.18 -18.43
N TYR A 241 -22.56 -40.04 -18.35
CA TYR A 241 -21.69 -39.72 -17.22
C TYR A 241 -22.46 -39.34 -15.95
N HIS A 242 -23.69 -38.84 -16.10
CA HIS A 242 -24.54 -38.47 -14.96
C HIS A 242 -24.97 -39.69 -14.13
N ALA A 243 -25.38 -40.79 -14.78
CA ALA A 243 -25.77 -42.01 -14.10
C ALA A 243 -24.57 -42.68 -13.41
N ALA A 244 -23.41 -42.70 -14.08
CA ALA A 244 -22.17 -43.25 -13.51
C ALA A 244 -21.69 -42.42 -12.29
N ALA A 245 -21.75 -41.09 -12.37
CA ALA A 245 -21.43 -40.20 -11.26
C ALA A 245 -22.37 -40.38 -10.06
N GLN A 246 -23.68 -40.54 -10.29
CA GLN A 246 -24.63 -40.81 -9.20
C GLN A 246 -24.38 -42.16 -8.54
N ASN A 247 -24.11 -43.21 -9.32
CA ASN A 247 -23.75 -44.52 -8.78
C ASN A 247 -22.45 -44.48 -7.97
N PHE A 248 -21.44 -43.72 -8.42
CA PHE A 248 -20.20 -43.51 -7.68
C PHE A 248 -20.47 -42.82 -6.33
N LEU A 249 -21.24 -41.73 -6.32
CA LEU A 249 -21.58 -40.99 -5.11
C LEU A 249 -22.40 -41.82 -4.11
N GLN A 250 -23.27 -42.72 -4.59
CA GLN A 250 -24.07 -43.61 -3.73
C GLN A 250 -23.25 -44.73 -3.07
N ARG A 251 -22.22 -45.25 -3.76
CA ARG A 251 -21.36 -46.33 -3.23
C ARG A 251 -20.30 -45.82 -2.25
N ARG A 252 -20.10 -44.50 -2.21
CA ARG A 252 -19.03 -43.88 -1.45
C ARG A 252 -19.35 -43.81 0.05
N ARG A 253 -18.30 -43.98 0.88
CA ARG A 253 -18.43 -43.77 2.33
C ARG A 253 -18.61 -42.28 2.64
N PRO A 254 -19.52 -41.90 3.55
CA PRO A 254 -19.72 -40.50 3.92
C PRO A 254 -18.48 -39.91 4.62
N CYS A 255 -18.18 -38.64 4.32
CA CYS A 255 -17.11 -37.89 4.99
C CYS A 255 -17.51 -37.58 6.44
N GLY A 256 -16.69 -38.02 7.41
CA GLY A 256 -16.93 -37.81 8.83
C GLY A 256 -16.34 -36.50 9.36
N TYR A 257 -16.83 -36.03 10.52
CA TYR A 257 -16.23 -34.89 11.23
C TYR A 257 -14.83 -35.26 11.76
N TYR A 258 -13.82 -34.42 11.51
CA TYR A 258 -12.47 -34.65 12.02
C TYR A 258 -12.38 -34.14 13.47
N PRO A 259 -11.93 -34.97 14.44
CA PRO A 259 -11.79 -34.54 15.83
C PRO A 259 -10.68 -33.49 15.96
N ALA A 260 -10.89 -32.50 16.83
CA ALA A 260 -9.89 -31.48 17.14
C ALA A 260 -8.60 -32.15 17.65
N SER A 261 -7.46 -31.76 17.09
CA SER A 261 -6.18 -32.29 17.53
C SER A 261 -5.90 -31.87 18.99
N ASP A 262 -5.59 -32.85 19.83
CA ASP A 262 -5.38 -32.71 21.27
C ASP A 262 -4.16 -31.79 21.51
N GLN A 263 -4.39 -30.55 21.95
CA GLN A 263 -3.38 -29.49 22.16
C GLN A 263 -2.31 -29.80 23.24
N ARG A 264 -2.12 -31.06 23.65
CA ARG A 264 -1.34 -31.45 24.83
C ARG A 264 0.01 -32.12 24.61
N ARG A 265 0.53 -32.21 23.38
CA ARG A 265 1.90 -32.77 23.17
C ARG A 265 2.70 -31.91 22.20
N HIS A 266 3.26 -30.82 22.73
CA HIS A 266 4.56 -30.22 22.41
C HIS A 266 4.56 -28.78 22.92
N ALA A 267 4.45 -28.63 24.24
CA ALA A 267 4.93 -27.42 24.90
C ALA A 267 6.47 -27.41 24.77
N ILE A 268 7.01 -26.52 23.94
CA ILE A 268 8.42 -26.16 23.96
C ILE A 268 8.55 -24.83 24.71
N PRO A 269 9.50 -24.69 25.65
CA PRO A 269 9.55 -23.56 26.57
C PRO A 269 9.80 -22.23 25.86
N SER A 270 9.31 -21.17 26.49
CA SER A 270 9.53 -19.77 26.15
C SER A 270 11.02 -19.42 26.10
N HIS A 271 11.62 -19.47 24.91
CA HIS A 271 12.85 -18.75 24.62
C HIS A 271 12.72 -18.03 23.27
N GLN A 272 12.70 -16.70 23.34
CA GLN A 272 12.78 -15.80 22.19
C GLN A 272 14.18 -15.87 21.57
N PRO A 273 14.35 -16.27 20.29
CA PRO A 273 15.60 -16.06 19.59
C PRO A 273 15.48 -14.83 18.67
N ARG A 274 16.33 -13.84 18.95
CA ARG A 274 16.78 -12.82 18.00
C ARG A 274 17.19 -13.49 16.68
N ILE A 275 16.66 -13.07 15.53
CA ILE A 275 17.21 -13.46 14.22
C ILE A 275 17.64 -12.23 13.43
N LYS A 276 18.91 -12.30 13.01
CA LYS A 276 19.63 -11.41 12.09
C LYS A 276 19.22 -11.75 10.65
N ASN A 277 19.00 -10.70 9.86
CA ASN A 277 18.91 -10.78 8.41
C ASN A 277 20.29 -11.12 7.82
N SER A 278 20.34 -12.09 6.90
CA SER A 278 21.41 -12.20 5.90
C SER A 278 20.80 -12.31 4.50
N GLN A 279 20.75 -11.16 3.84
CA GLN A 279 21.00 -10.97 2.41
C GLN A 279 22.30 -11.69 2.00
N HIS A 280 22.58 -12.11 0.76
CA HIS A 280 22.19 -11.71 -0.59
C HIS A 280 22.68 -12.81 -1.54
N ARG A 281 22.09 -12.95 -2.73
CA ARG A 281 22.78 -12.91 -4.05
C ARG A 281 21.86 -13.44 -5.14
N TRP A 282 21.51 -12.57 -6.09
CA TRP A 282 21.22 -12.98 -7.46
C TRP A 282 21.77 -11.89 -8.38
N ASN A 283 22.84 -12.23 -9.09
CA ASN A 283 23.27 -11.56 -10.31
C ASN A 283 22.73 -12.37 -11.50
N THR A 284 21.94 -11.69 -12.32
CA THR A 284 21.97 -11.66 -13.79
C THR A 284 22.34 -12.95 -14.55
N GLN A 285 21.37 -13.51 -15.28
CA GLN A 285 21.54 -14.01 -16.65
C GLN A 285 20.16 -14.31 -17.28
N PHE A 286 19.62 -13.36 -18.04
CA PHE A 286 18.65 -13.66 -19.10
C PHE A 286 18.93 -12.73 -20.28
N GLY A 287 19.35 -13.34 -21.39
CA GLY A 287 19.48 -12.69 -22.69
C GLY A 287 18.10 -12.41 -23.27
N MET A 288 17.93 -11.21 -23.82
CA MET A 288 16.77 -10.84 -24.63
C MET A 288 17.07 -10.96 -26.12
N PRO A 289 16.05 -11.24 -26.97
CA PRO A 289 16.18 -11.12 -28.41
C PRO A 289 16.20 -9.65 -28.86
N LYS A 290 16.83 -9.46 -30.01
CA LYS A 290 17.25 -8.19 -30.62
C LYS A 290 16.10 -7.38 -31.25
N ASN A 291 16.41 -6.10 -31.40
CA ASN A 291 15.92 -5.10 -32.37
C ASN A 291 14.72 -4.23 -31.96
N TYR A 292 15.02 -3.03 -31.44
CA TYR A 292 14.51 -1.75 -31.96
C TYR A 292 15.44 -0.61 -31.53
N HIS A 293 16.26 -0.10 -32.46
CA HIS A 293 16.95 1.19 -32.37
C HIS A 293 15.92 2.32 -32.67
N SER A 294 16.04 3.58 -32.25
CA SER A 294 17.21 4.44 -32.29
C SER A 294 17.02 5.76 -31.49
N SER A 295 18.11 6.21 -30.85
CA SER A 295 18.57 7.61 -30.72
C SER A 295 17.75 8.65 -29.93
N ASN A 296 18.13 8.87 -28.66
CA ASN A 296 18.78 10.11 -28.20
C ASN A 296 19.03 10.03 -26.68
N LYS A 297 20.31 9.91 -26.31
CA LYS A 297 20.78 9.83 -24.92
C LYS A 297 21.70 11.02 -24.65
N ILE A 298 21.22 12.04 -23.96
CA ILE A 298 22.05 12.89 -23.12
C ILE A 298 21.24 13.23 -21.85
N MET A 299 21.81 12.94 -20.68
CA MET A 299 21.32 13.19 -19.30
C MET A 299 20.12 12.36 -18.76
N LEU A 300 20.31 11.04 -18.50
CA LEU A 300 19.51 10.36 -17.45
C LEU A 300 20.07 9.00 -16.91
N PRO A 301 21.37 8.77 -16.63
CA PRO A 301 21.82 7.40 -16.35
C PRO A 301 21.68 6.92 -14.89
N ILE A 302 21.49 7.80 -13.91
CA ILE A 302 21.53 7.40 -12.48
C ILE A 302 20.15 6.94 -11.96
N TYR A 303 19.07 7.51 -12.49
CA TYR A 303 17.70 7.22 -12.02
C TYR A 303 17.10 5.96 -12.65
N LEU A 304 17.38 5.70 -13.94
CA LEU A 304 16.77 4.60 -14.70
C LEU A 304 17.41 3.22 -14.46
N ARG A 305 18.57 3.14 -13.81
CA ARG A 305 19.29 1.87 -13.64
C ARG A 305 18.77 1.03 -12.44
N TYR A 306 17.93 1.61 -11.59
CA TYR A 306 17.51 1.00 -10.32
C TYR A 306 15.98 0.83 -10.15
N THR A 307 15.16 1.24 -11.12
CA THR A 307 13.70 1.01 -11.08
C THR A 307 13.31 -0.16 -12.00
N PRO A 308 12.49 -1.12 -11.54
CA PRO A 308 11.99 -2.20 -12.39
C PRO A 308 11.12 -1.63 -13.53
N GLU A 309 11.19 -2.21 -14.73
CA GLU A 309 10.43 -1.75 -15.93
C GLU A 309 8.89 -1.69 -15.75
N LYS A 310 8.33 -2.29 -14.69
CA LYS A 310 6.89 -2.27 -14.38
C LYS A 310 6.38 -0.94 -13.79
N TRP A 311 7.26 0.00 -13.45
CA TRP A 311 6.89 1.20 -12.67
C TRP A 311 6.41 2.37 -13.54
N HIS A 312 6.65 2.32 -14.86
CA HIS A 312 6.36 3.42 -15.80
C HIS A 312 4.87 3.67 -16.13
N LYS A 313 3.93 2.94 -15.53
CA LYS A 313 2.50 2.98 -15.91
C LYS A 313 1.59 3.71 -14.91
N TYR A 314 2.10 4.18 -13.78
CA TYR A 314 1.26 4.65 -12.66
C TYR A 314 1.37 6.13 -12.33
N TYR A 315 2.36 6.86 -12.84
CA TYR A 315 2.59 8.27 -12.49
C TYR A 315 1.97 9.23 -13.51
N ILE A 316 1.39 10.35 -13.05
CA ILE A 316 0.73 11.35 -13.92
C ILE A 316 1.70 11.95 -14.95
N TRP A 317 2.97 12.14 -14.58
CA TRP A 317 4.00 12.62 -15.51
C TRP A 317 4.48 11.55 -16.48
N ASP A 318 4.41 10.26 -16.17
CA ASP A 318 4.82 9.22 -17.12
C ASP A 318 3.90 9.24 -18.35
N CYS A 319 2.60 9.46 -18.12
CA CYS A 319 1.61 9.68 -19.18
C CYS A 319 1.80 11.01 -19.92
N ASN A 320 2.41 12.02 -19.29
CA ASN A 320 2.57 13.38 -19.81
C ASN A 320 4.03 13.82 -19.98
N TRP A 321 4.98 12.88 -20.07
CA TRP A 321 6.41 13.19 -19.94
C TRP A 321 6.90 14.17 -21.01
N LYS A 322 6.29 14.09 -22.20
CA LYS A 322 6.53 15.03 -23.32
C LYS A 322 6.20 16.47 -22.91
N LYS A 323 5.09 16.69 -22.22
CA LYS A 323 4.68 18.04 -21.74
C LYS A 323 5.63 18.55 -20.66
N PHE A 324 6.05 17.66 -19.76
CA PHE A 324 7.04 17.99 -18.72
C PHE A 324 8.36 18.46 -19.35
N ILE A 325 8.87 17.72 -20.35
CA ILE A 325 10.09 18.12 -21.07
C ILE A 325 9.92 19.44 -21.78
N ILE A 326 8.79 19.67 -22.48
CA ILE A 326 8.54 20.94 -23.16
C ILE A 326 8.60 22.10 -22.15
N GLY A 327 7.96 21.97 -21.00
CA GLY A 327 8.00 22.99 -19.94
C GLY A 327 9.42 23.23 -19.42
N LEU A 328 10.19 22.16 -19.20
CA LEU A 328 11.57 22.24 -18.73
C LEU A 328 12.50 22.88 -19.79
N SER A 329 12.33 22.54 -21.07
CA SER A 329 13.06 23.15 -22.18
C SER A 329 12.73 24.62 -22.36
N LEU A 330 11.46 25.04 -22.21
CA LEU A 330 11.07 26.45 -22.28
C LEU A 330 11.65 27.27 -21.13
N SER A 331 11.62 26.74 -19.91
CA SER A 331 12.26 27.39 -18.75
C SER A 331 13.78 27.48 -18.91
N LEU A 332 14.43 26.40 -19.39
CA LEU A 332 15.85 26.42 -19.68
C LEU A 332 16.18 27.48 -20.76
N GLY A 333 15.34 27.59 -21.79
CA GLY A 333 15.44 28.64 -22.81
C GLY A 333 15.31 30.05 -22.23
N TYR A 334 14.42 30.28 -21.26
CA TYR A 334 14.31 31.55 -20.55
C TYR A 334 15.58 31.89 -19.77
N TYR A 335 16.18 30.93 -19.05
CA TYR A 335 17.44 31.15 -18.36
C TYR A 335 18.59 31.42 -19.32
N ILE A 336 18.66 30.74 -20.47
CA ILE A 336 19.65 31.02 -21.52
C ILE A 336 19.45 32.44 -22.06
N TYR A 337 18.20 32.87 -22.28
CA TYR A 337 17.89 34.24 -22.70
C TYR A 337 18.33 35.28 -21.65
N LEU A 338 18.05 35.04 -20.35
CA LEU A 338 18.52 35.91 -19.28
C LEU A 338 20.05 35.97 -19.19
N LEU A 339 20.72 34.83 -19.35
CA LEU A 339 22.19 34.76 -19.36
C LEU A 339 22.79 35.59 -20.50
N ASN A 340 22.11 35.64 -21.65
CA ASN A 340 22.52 36.47 -22.79
C ASN A 340 22.28 37.97 -22.57
N LEU A 341 21.26 38.35 -21.80
CA LEU A 341 20.98 39.75 -21.44
C LEU A 341 21.90 40.27 -20.33
N SER A 342 22.00 39.53 -19.23
CA SER A 342 22.80 39.88 -18.05
C SER A 342 23.13 38.64 -17.25
N TYR A 343 24.40 38.22 -17.34
CA TYR A 343 24.92 37.06 -16.61
C TYR A 343 24.72 37.17 -15.09
N SER A 344 24.96 38.36 -14.53
CA SER A 344 24.85 38.61 -13.08
C SER A 344 23.41 38.52 -12.59
N THR A 345 22.46 39.08 -13.33
CA THR A 345 21.03 39.04 -12.99
C THR A 345 20.49 37.61 -13.06
N ALA A 346 20.81 36.88 -14.12
CA ALA A 346 20.38 35.48 -14.29
C ALA A 346 20.85 34.59 -13.13
N LEU A 347 22.12 34.73 -12.73
CA LEU A 347 22.67 33.97 -11.60
C LEU A 347 22.02 34.34 -10.27
N ARG A 348 21.75 35.62 -10.00
CA ARG A 348 21.09 36.05 -8.76
C ARG A 348 19.66 35.52 -8.67
N MET A 349 18.90 35.58 -9.76
CA MET A 349 17.53 35.04 -9.82
C MET A 349 17.50 33.52 -9.63
N PHE A 350 18.44 32.81 -10.25
CA PHE A 350 18.58 31.37 -10.07
C PHE A 350 18.97 31.02 -8.63
N SER A 351 19.97 31.71 -8.08
CA SER A 351 20.44 31.50 -6.71
C SER A 351 19.34 31.77 -5.68
N PHE A 352 18.57 32.85 -5.84
CA PHE A 352 17.40 33.14 -5.01
C PHE A 352 16.37 32.01 -5.04
N SER A 353 16.00 31.57 -6.25
CA SER A 353 15.02 30.50 -6.44
C SER A 353 15.53 29.19 -5.84
N PHE A 354 16.80 28.86 -6.07
CA PHE A 354 17.43 27.68 -5.52
C PHE A 354 17.46 27.71 -3.98
N HIS A 355 17.87 28.82 -3.37
CA HIS A 355 17.96 28.98 -1.92
C HIS A 355 16.61 28.80 -1.24
N SER A 356 15.56 29.47 -1.73
CA SER A 356 14.23 29.38 -1.14
C SER A 356 13.68 27.96 -1.20
N PHE A 357 13.87 27.26 -2.32
CA PHE A 357 13.33 25.92 -2.52
C PHE A 357 14.17 24.80 -1.88
N ILE A 358 15.50 24.91 -1.81
CA ILE A 358 16.30 23.89 -1.13
C ILE A 358 15.98 23.87 0.37
N SER A 359 15.72 25.04 0.96
CA SER A 359 15.30 25.17 2.34
C SER A 359 13.95 24.49 2.58
N LEU A 360 12.95 24.82 1.76
CA LEU A 360 11.64 24.18 1.82
C LEU A 360 11.71 22.66 1.61
N PHE A 361 12.52 22.23 0.65
CA PHE A 361 12.71 20.80 0.35
C PHE A 361 13.38 20.05 1.50
N ALA A 362 14.42 20.62 2.11
CA ALA A 362 15.08 20.03 3.28
C ALA A 362 14.11 19.87 4.46
N LEU A 363 13.26 20.88 4.70
CA LEU A 363 12.23 20.82 5.74
C LEU A 363 11.20 19.74 5.45
N LEU A 364 10.56 19.78 4.26
CA LEU A 364 9.51 18.84 3.90
C LEU A 364 10.02 17.39 3.88
N PHE A 365 11.23 17.16 3.35
CA PHE A 365 11.84 15.84 3.30
C PHE A 365 12.14 15.31 4.71
N SER A 366 12.74 16.13 5.58
CA SER A 366 13.09 15.71 6.93
C SER A 366 11.87 15.45 7.82
N LEU A 367 10.86 16.32 7.78
CA LEU A 367 9.59 16.12 8.49
C LEU A 367 8.85 14.90 7.96
N PHE A 368 8.81 14.71 6.64
CA PHE A 368 8.16 13.54 6.06
C PHE A 368 8.82 12.24 6.51
N VAL A 369 10.16 12.12 6.39
CA VAL A 369 10.90 10.93 6.80
C VAL A 369 10.65 10.62 8.27
N THR A 370 10.78 11.61 9.15
CA THR A 370 10.57 11.42 10.59
C THR A 370 9.12 11.11 10.95
N CYS A 371 8.14 11.72 10.30
CA CYS A 371 6.72 11.44 10.55
C CYS A 371 6.25 10.10 9.99
N THR A 372 6.85 9.59 8.91
CA THR A 372 6.38 8.32 8.30
C THR A 372 6.52 7.10 9.20
N GLY A 373 7.51 7.09 10.09
CA GLY A 373 7.75 6.02 11.05
C GLY A 373 7.22 6.28 12.47
N LEU A 374 6.54 7.42 12.71
CA LEU A 374 5.79 7.63 13.95
C LEU A 374 4.70 6.57 14.08
N PRO A 375 4.43 6.10 15.32
CA PRO A 375 3.38 5.13 15.55
C PRO A 375 2.05 5.69 15.04
N LEU A 376 1.32 4.86 14.29
CA LEU A 376 -0.08 5.16 13.99
C LEU A 376 -0.80 5.38 15.32
N LEU A 377 -1.43 6.54 15.50
CA LEU A 377 -2.42 6.76 16.53
C LEU A 377 -3.56 5.77 16.28
N LYS A 378 -3.43 4.55 16.82
CA LYS A 378 -4.49 3.56 16.83
C LYS A 378 -5.45 3.94 17.95
N PHE A 379 -6.29 4.93 17.70
CA PHE A 379 -7.49 5.11 18.50
C PHE A 379 -8.25 3.79 18.45
N HIS A 380 -8.61 3.26 19.62
CA HIS A 380 -9.38 2.02 19.72
C HIS A 380 -10.56 2.14 18.74
N SER A 381 -10.54 1.30 17.70
CA SER A 381 -11.61 1.26 16.73
C SER A 381 -12.79 0.65 17.45
N THR A 382 -13.56 1.48 18.12
CA THR A 382 -14.91 1.12 18.54
C THR A 382 -15.68 0.88 17.25
N LYS A 383 -15.84 -0.39 16.85
CA LYS A 383 -16.92 -0.75 15.92
C LYS A 383 -18.19 -0.30 16.63
N ILE A 384 -18.74 0.85 16.24
CA ILE A 384 -20.07 1.25 16.70
C ILE A 384 -21.02 0.35 15.93
N ILE A 385 -21.33 -0.78 16.54
CA ILE A 385 -22.37 -1.67 16.07
C ILE A 385 -23.68 -1.03 16.53
N TYR A 386 -24.28 -0.28 15.60
CA TYR A 386 -25.66 0.21 15.60
C TYR A 386 -26.29 0.52 16.98
N SER A 387 -26.17 1.78 17.43
CA SER A 387 -27.01 2.30 18.51
C SER A 387 -28.03 3.30 17.97
N THR A 388 -29.28 3.18 18.41
CA THR A 388 -30.40 4.05 18.04
C THR A 388 -30.45 5.35 18.85
N LYS A 389 -29.61 5.49 19.88
CA LYS A 389 -29.60 6.61 20.83
C LYS A 389 -28.98 7.88 20.23
N LEU A 390 -29.62 9.03 20.44
CA LEU A 390 -29.12 10.35 20.03
C LEU A 390 -27.72 10.62 20.60
N GLN A 391 -27.44 10.15 21.81
CA GLN A 391 -26.15 10.29 22.48
C GLN A 391 -24.99 9.65 21.70
N THR A 392 -25.22 8.55 20.97
CA THR A 392 -24.19 7.90 20.15
C THR A 392 -23.87 8.71 18.89
N LEU A 393 -24.86 9.36 18.28
CA LEU A 393 -24.66 10.26 17.13
C LEU A 393 -23.84 11.49 17.51
N ILE A 394 -24.16 12.07 18.66
CA ILE A 394 -23.40 13.19 19.25
C ILE A 394 -21.96 12.73 19.51
N TRP A 395 -21.78 11.55 20.10
CA TRP A 395 -20.45 11.03 20.41
C TRP A 395 -19.57 10.77 19.17
N ILE A 396 -20.15 10.25 18.08
CA ILE A 396 -19.42 10.08 16.80
C ILE A 396 -18.91 11.42 16.27
N THR A 397 -19.79 12.42 16.25
CA THR A 397 -19.48 13.76 15.76
C THR A 397 -18.41 14.41 16.64
N LEU A 398 -18.57 14.35 17.96
CA LEU A 398 -17.59 14.87 18.92
C LEU A 398 -16.22 14.20 18.77
N LYS A 399 -16.17 12.89 18.53
CA LYS A 399 -14.91 12.16 18.32
C LYS A 399 -14.17 12.64 17.07
N ASN A 400 -14.90 12.93 15.99
CA ASN A 400 -14.32 13.47 14.75
C ASN A 400 -13.86 14.92 14.91
N VAL A 401 -14.68 15.76 15.56
CA VAL A 401 -14.32 17.15 15.87
C VAL A 401 -13.08 17.19 16.75
N LEU A 402 -13.04 16.41 17.83
CA LEU A 402 -11.88 16.32 18.72
C LEU A 402 -10.62 15.89 17.97
N PHE A 403 -10.74 14.87 17.11
CA PHE A 403 -9.63 14.41 16.28
C PHE A 403 -9.11 15.53 15.37
N LEU A 404 -9.99 16.24 14.68
CA LEU A 404 -9.61 17.35 13.80
C LEU A 404 -9.01 18.52 14.58
N THR A 405 -9.55 18.87 15.76
CA THR A 405 -8.98 19.91 16.63
C THR A 405 -7.56 19.58 17.06
N ILE A 406 -7.31 18.35 17.51
CA ILE A 406 -5.95 17.88 17.85
C ILE A 406 -5.05 17.93 16.61
N SER A 407 -5.58 17.52 15.46
CA SER A 407 -4.85 17.52 14.19
C SER A 407 -4.46 18.93 13.75
N ILE A 408 -5.33 19.93 13.93
CA ILE A 408 -5.08 21.33 13.61
C ILE A 408 -3.92 21.88 14.46
N ILE A 409 -3.90 21.58 15.76
CA ILE A 409 -2.79 21.97 16.64
C ILE A 409 -1.49 21.30 16.19
N LEU A 410 -1.55 20.00 15.88
CA LEU A 410 -0.37 19.24 15.45
C LEU A 410 0.19 19.74 14.11
N CYS A 411 -0.65 20.19 13.18
CA CYS A 411 -0.20 20.75 11.88
C CYS A 411 0.77 21.91 12.04
N ASN A 412 0.58 22.78 13.04
CA ASN A 412 1.49 23.90 13.28
C ASN A 412 2.86 23.47 13.82
N LEU A 413 3.02 22.20 14.20
CA LEU A 413 4.30 21.65 14.64
C LEU A 413 4.98 20.87 13.51
N ILE A 414 4.24 20.02 12.80
CA ILE A 414 4.81 19.07 11.83
C ILE A 414 4.57 19.43 10.36
N GLY A 415 3.78 20.48 10.10
CA GLY A 415 3.40 20.91 8.75
C GLY A 415 2.22 20.14 8.15
N THR A 416 1.46 20.81 7.27
CA THR A 416 0.26 20.27 6.59
C THR A 416 0.54 19.01 5.77
N LEU A 417 1.70 18.92 5.12
CA LEU A 417 2.12 17.75 4.33
C LEU A 417 2.32 16.52 5.22
N ALA A 418 3.13 16.64 6.27
CA ALA A 418 3.43 15.52 7.16
C ALA A 418 2.21 15.12 8.00
N ALA A 419 1.43 16.10 8.45
CA ALA A 419 0.17 15.88 9.15
C ALA A 419 -0.84 15.11 8.28
N SER A 420 -0.96 15.47 7.00
CA SER A 420 -1.84 14.75 6.06
C SER A 420 -1.45 13.28 5.92
N VAL A 421 -0.15 12.98 5.79
CA VAL A 421 0.35 11.59 5.69
C VAL A 421 0.14 10.81 6.99
N LEU A 422 0.31 11.46 8.14
CA LEU A 422 0.25 10.82 9.45
C LEU A 422 -1.19 10.59 9.93
N LEU A 423 -2.06 11.59 9.75
CA LEU A 423 -3.37 11.68 10.40
C LEU A 423 -4.53 11.24 9.50
N PHE A 424 -4.37 11.27 8.17
CA PHE A 424 -5.42 10.82 7.26
C PHE A 424 -5.76 9.33 7.42
N PRO A 425 -4.79 8.39 7.49
CA PRO A 425 -5.10 6.97 7.70
C PRO A 425 -5.90 6.66 8.98
N PRO A 426 -5.53 7.17 10.19
CA PRO A 426 -6.33 6.93 11.38
C PRO A 426 -7.71 7.60 11.33
N PHE A 427 -7.84 8.80 10.73
CA PHE A 427 -9.11 9.49 10.57
C PHE A 427 -10.13 8.68 9.75
N ILE A 428 -9.69 8.15 8.60
CA ILE A 428 -10.52 7.31 7.72
C ILE A 428 -10.79 5.95 8.36
N SER A 429 -9.80 5.35 9.02
CA SER A 429 -9.98 4.07 9.70
C SER A 429 -11.06 4.14 10.79
N GLN A 430 -11.07 5.24 11.57
CA GLN A 430 -12.08 5.48 12.60
C GLN A 430 -13.50 5.60 12.02
N ASN A 431 -13.64 6.15 10.81
CA ASN A 431 -14.92 6.36 10.16
C ASN A 431 -15.29 5.21 9.20
N SER A 432 -14.51 4.13 9.16
CA SER A 432 -14.64 3.04 8.18
C SER A 432 -16.05 2.47 8.02
N SER A 433 -16.82 2.37 9.12
CA SER A 433 -18.21 1.90 9.14
C SER A 433 -19.18 2.83 8.40
N ARG A 434 -18.90 4.14 8.32
CA ARG A 434 -19.76 5.16 7.68
C ARG A 434 -19.38 5.43 6.22
N LEU A 435 -18.21 4.97 5.79
CA LEU A 435 -17.68 5.16 4.44
C LEU A 435 -18.37 4.29 3.36
N ASN A 436 -19.44 3.55 3.69
CA ASN A 436 -20.25 2.85 2.68
C ASN A 436 -21.11 3.83 1.87
N HIS A 437 -21.45 4.98 2.43
CA HIS A 437 -22.14 6.04 1.70
C HIS A 437 -21.14 6.96 1.01
N LEU A 438 -21.17 6.96 -0.33
CA LEU A 438 -20.28 7.77 -1.18
C LEU A 438 -20.27 9.25 -0.79
N ASN A 439 -21.43 9.83 -0.48
CA ASN A 439 -21.54 11.24 -0.06
C ASN A 439 -20.80 11.50 1.25
N THR A 440 -21.01 10.67 2.28
CA THR A 440 -20.34 10.78 3.58
C THR A 440 -18.82 10.65 3.45
N GLN A 441 -18.36 9.70 2.63
CA GLN A 441 -16.94 9.53 2.34
C GLN A 441 -16.33 10.79 1.73
N ARG A 442 -16.99 11.39 0.73
CA ARG A 442 -16.52 12.62 0.07
C ARG A 442 -16.41 13.79 1.05
N PHE A 443 -17.45 14.04 1.85
CA PHE A 443 -17.45 15.14 2.82
C PHE A 443 -16.31 15.02 3.84
N LEU A 444 -16.12 13.83 4.44
CA LEU A 444 -15.04 13.62 5.40
C LEU A 444 -13.66 13.92 4.80
N ILE A 445 -13.42 13.50 3.55
CA ILE A 445 -12.16 13.77 2.84
C ILE A 445 -12.00 15.25 2.54
N ILE A 446 -13.04 15.92 2.04
CA ILE A 446 -13.00 17.36 1.67
C ILE A 446 -12.73 18.22 2.91
N PHE A 447 -13.43 17.98 4.02
CA PHE A 447 -13.19 18.73 5.25
C PHE A 447 -11.80 18.46 5.83
N PHE A 448 -11.28 17.24 5.69
CA PHE A 448 -9.89 16.95 6.06
C PHE A 448 -8.91 17.76 5.19
N ILE A 449 -9.14 17.85 3.88
CA ILE A 449 -8.32 18.65 2.96
C ILE A 449 -8.36 20.14 3.32
N ILE A 450 -9.55 20.70 3.52
CA ILE A 450 -9.72 22.13 3.85
C ILE A 450 -9.05 22.46 5.18
N LEU A 451 -9.29 21.66 6.23
CA LEU A 451 -8.72 21.90 7.56
C LEU A 451 -7.23 21.58 7.59
N ILE A 452 -6.85 20.32 7.36
CA ILE A 452 -5.50 19.80 7.63
C ILE A 452 -4.55 20.06 6.46
N GLY A 453 -5.04 20.04 5.23
CA GLY A 453 -4.23 20.31 4.04
C GLY A 453 -3.97 21.80 3.78
N ASN A 454 -4.71 22.70 4.44
CA ASN A 454 -4.67 24.14 4.16
C ASN A 454 -4.76 24.99 5.46
N SER A 455 -5.95 25.18 6.03
CA SER A 455 -6.19 26.23 7.03
C SER A 455 -5.48 26.03 8.38
N ALA A 456 -5.10 24.80 8.71
CA ALA A 456 -4.48 24.46 9.97
C ALA A 456 -3.06 25.03 10.13
N GLY A 457 -2.34 25.28 9.04
CA GLY A 457 -0.93 25.68 9.08
C GLY A 457 -0.64 27.17 9.33
N LEU A 458 -1.63 27.98 9.71
CA LEU A 458 -1.49 29.45 9.72
C LEU A 458 -0.68 30.05 10.88
N ILE A 459 -0.50 29.33 12.00
CA ILE A 459 0.06 29.93 13.23
C ILE A 459 1.58 29.89 13.25
N SER A 460 2.22 28.95 12.55
CA SER A 460 3.68 28.84 12.50
C SER A 460 4.21 28.86 11.07
N PRO A 461 5.44 29.33 10.83
CA PRO A 461 6.09 29.20 9.53
C PRO A 461 6.27 27.74 9.10
N LEU A 462 6.25 26.80 10.06
CA LEU A 462 6.34 25.36 9.81
C LEU A 462 5.03 24.73 9.39
N GLY A 463 3.91 25.40 9.67
CA GLY A 463 2.59 24.88 9.44
C GLY A 463 2.30 24.67 7.95
N ASP A 464 2.67 25.62 7.09
CA ASP A 464 2.39 25.54 5.65
C ASP A 464 3.58 26.08 4.80
N PRO A 465 3.88 25.47 3.63
CA PRO A 465 4.98 25.89 2.75
C PRO A 465 5.08 27.39 2.42
N PRO A 466 3.98 28.14 2.15
CA PRO A 466 4.01 29.58 1.89
C PRO A 466 4.62 30.38 3.04
N LEU A 467 4.25 30.05 4.27
CA LEU A 467 4.73 30.77 5.45
C LEU A 467 6.20 30.46 5.71
N TYR A 468 6.63 29.23 5.43
CA TYR A 468 8.03 28.87 5.48
C TYR A 468 8.85 29.64 4.43
N MET A 469 8.33 29.79 3.21
CA MET A 469 8.97 30.61 2.17
C MET A 469 9.08 32.08 2.58
N GLY A 470 8.09 32.62 3.30
CA GLY A 470 8.20 33.95 3.89
C GLY A 470 9.34 34.03 4.91
N TYR A 471 9.41 33.06 5.82
CA TYR A 471 10.45 33.01 6.85
C TYR A 471 11.86 32.92 6.26
N THR A 472 12.09 32.06 5.26
CA THR A 472 13.41 31.92 4.61
C THR A 472 13.83 33.17 3.82
N ASN A 473 12.88 34.05 3.49
CA ASN A 473 13.12 35.29 2.76
C ASN A 473 13.10 36.55 3.64
N GLY A 474 13.06 36.40 4.96
CA GLY A 474 13.26 37.50 5.92
C GLY A 474 12.03 37.91 6.74
N VAL A 475 10.95 37.12 6.75
CA VAL A 475 9.84 37.30 7.70
C VAL A 475 10.25 36.72 9.06
N GLU A 476 10.03 37.46 10.15
CA GLU A 476 10.32 36.96 11.51
C GLU A 476 9.54 35.69 11.85
N PHE A 477 10.15 34.77 12.61
CA PHE A 477 9.55 33.48 12.96
C PHE A 477 8.20 33.60 13.71
N LEU A 478 8.06 34.60 14.59
CA LEU A 478 6.83 34.83 15.37
C LEU A 478 5.78 35.69 14.65
N PHE A 479 6.07 36.18 13.44
CA PHE A 479 5.16 37.03 12.69
C PHE A 479 3.78 36.38 12.50
N THR A 480 3.76 35.11 12.09
CA THR A 480 2.52 34.37 11.82
C THR A 480 1.67 34.23 13.08
N PHE A 481 2.30 33.89 14.22
CA PHE A 481 1.60 33.81 15.50
C PHE A 481 1.03 35.19 15.90
N LYS A 482 1.80 36.27 15.75
CA LYS A 482 1.39 37.61 16.16
C LYS A 482 0.25 38.20 15.30
N TYR A 483 0.28 37.97 13.99
CA TYR A 483 -0.61 38.66 13.04
C TYR A 483 -1.69 37.78 12.40
N LEU A 484 -1.58 36.45 12.47
CA LEU A 484 -2.54 35.52 11.86
C LEU A 484 -3.38 34.72 12.86
N TYR A 485 -3.10 34.76 14.17
CA TYR A 485 -3.84 33.94 15.15
C TYR A 485 -5.35 34.18 15.15
N LYS A 486 -5.80 35.43 15.01
CA LYS A 486 -7.24 35.76 14.92
C LYS A 486 -7.88 35.08 13.70
N ILE A 487 -7.24 35.23 12.54
CA ILE A 487 -7.68 34.61 11.28
C ILE A 487 -7.71 33.09 11.44
N PHE A 488 -6.69 32.50 12.05
CA PHE A 488 -6.63 31.06 12.32
C PHE A 488 -7.80 30.58 13.18
N PHE A 489 -8.05 31.19 14.35
CA PHE A 489 -9.09 30.70 15.26
C PHE A 489 -10.49 30.88 14.67
N VAL A 490 -10.74 32.02 14.02
CA VAL A 490 -12.03 32.30 13.39
C VAL A 490 -12.27 31.35 12.21
N SER A 491 -11.31 31.20 11.30
CA SER A 491 -11.46 30.33 10.13
C SER A 491 -11.58 28.86 10.52
N ASN A 492 -10.65 28.31 11.31
CA ASN A 492 -10.68 26.90 11.71
C ASN A 492 -11.87 26.59 12.63
N GLY A 493 -12.23 27.50 13.54
CA GLY A 493 -13.40 27.35 14.40
C GLY A 493 -14.71 27.31 13.61
N TYR A 494 -14.85 28.19 12.61
CA TYR A 494 -16.01 28.20 11.72
C TYR A 494 -16.11 26.93 10.88
N ILE A 495 -15.00 26.49 10.26
CA ILE A 495 -14.98 25.26 9.45
C ILE A 495 -15.27 24.03 10.32
N LEU A 496 -14.71 23.95 11.53
CA LEU A 496 -15.00 22.88 12.49
C LEU A 496 -16.47 22.86 12.90
N LEU A 497 -17.08 24.02 13.09
CA LEU A 497 -18.51 24.13 13.41
C LEU A 497 -19.37 23.65 12.23
N LEU A 498 -19.07 24.09 11.01
CA LEU A 498 -19.75 23.60 9.80
C LEU A 498 -19.59 22.08 9.64
N PHE A 499 -18.37 21.58 9.84
CA PHE A 499 -18.09 20.15 9.83
C PHE A 499 -18.94 19.41 10.86
N ALA A 500 -19.01 19.91 12.10
CA ALA A 500 -19.80 19.29 13.16
C ALA A 500 -21.29 19.22 12.79
N LEU A 501 -21.85 20.30 12.24
CA LEU A 501 -23.25 20.33 11.78
C LEU A 501 -23.49 19.34 10.63
N ILE A 502 -22.64 19.34 9.60
CA ILE A 502 -22.80 18.46 8.44
C ILE A 502 -22.55 17.00 8.80
N ASP A 503 -21.55 16.70 9.63
CA ASP A 503 -21.26 15.35 10.10
C ASP A 503 -22.41 14.80 10.95
N PHE A 504 -23.02 15.65 11.79
CA PHE A 504 -24.22 15.31 12.55
C PHE A 504 -25.42 15.04 11.65
N ILE A 505 -25.70 15.90 10.66
CA ILE A 505 -26.79 15.69 9.68
C ILE A 505 -26.56 14.40 8.88
N ASN A 506 -25.33 14.13 8.46
CA ASN A 506 -24.99 12.91 7.74
C ASN A 506 -25.16 11.66 8.62
N ALA A 507 -24.76 11.74 9.89
CA ALA A 507 -24.99 10.67 10.86
C ALA A 507 -26.50 10.46 11.12
N TRP A 508 -27.30 11.53 11.13
CA TRP A 508 -28.75 11.46 11.25
C TRP A 508 -29.45 10.84 10.03
N ASN A 509 -29.06 11.26 8.82
CA ASN A 509 -29.59 10.71 7.57
C ASN A 509 -29.26 9.22 7.42
N TYR A 510 -28.06 8.81 7.85
CA TYR A 510 -27.68 7.41 7.94
C TYR A 510 -28.64 6.60 8.83
N LYS A 511 -28.98 7.13 10.01
CA LYS A 511 -29.99 6.52 10.90
C LYS A 511 -31.36 6.39 10.22
N LYS A 512 -31.80 7.41 9.47
CA LYS A 512 -33.10 7.41 8.77
C LYS A 512 -33.15 6.38 7.63
N ALA A 513 -32.08 6.26 6.83
CA ALA A 513 -32.00 5.30 5.73
C ALA A 513 -32.03 3.84 6.23
N GLN A 514 -31.35 3.55 7.33
CA GLN A 514 -31.35 2.23 7.98
C GLN A 514 -32.74 1.85 8.54
N LYS A 515 -33.45 2.79 9.17
CA LYS A 515 -34.83 2.57 9.66
C LYS A 515 -35.80 2.20 8.53
N LYS A 516 -35.55 2.66 7.30
CA LYS A 516 -36.40 2.40 6.13
C LYS A 516 -36.17 1.02 5.49
N ASN A 517 -34.99 0.43 5.67
CA ASN A 517 -34.61 -0.84 5.04
C ASN A 517 -34.96 -2.11 5.86
N ASN A 518 -35.65 -1.97 7.00
CA ASN A 518 -36.20 -3.09 7.79
C ASN A 518 -35.25 -4.29 7.99
N ILE A 519 -33.95 -4.03 8.18
CA ILE A 519 -32.99 -5.06 8.60
C ILE A 519 -33.30 -5.36 10.07
N ASN A 520 -33.72 -6.59 10.35
CA ASN A 520 -34.16 -7.05 11.67
C ASN A 520 -33.30 -6.49 12.81
N SER A 521 -33.98 -5.81 13.72
CA SER A 521 -33.48 -5.29 14.97
C SER A 521 -33.07 -6.43 15.91
N GLN A 522 -31.81 -6.86 15.83
CA GLN A 522 -31.12 -7.37 17.02
C GLN A 522 -30.42 -6.19 17.68
N LEU A 523 -30.72 -5.96 18.97
CA LEU A 523 -30.05 -4.95 19.79
C LEU A 523 -28.55 -5.28 19.86
N TYR A 524 -27.72 -4.40 19.32
CA TYR A 524 -26.28 -4.50 19.44
C TYR A 524 -25.78 -3.64 20.61
N GLU A 525 -25.12 -4.28 21.58
CA GLU A 525 -24.35 -3.60 22.63
C GLU A 525 -22.97 -3.15 22.13
N LEU A 526 -22.31 -2.29 22.90
CA LEU A 526 -20.91 -1.91 22.71
C LEU A 526 -20.01 -3.13 22.92
N VAL A 527 -19.84 -3.96 21.89
CA VAL A 527 -18.92 -5.10 21.94
C VAL A 527 -17.52 -4.58 21.55
N PRO A 528 -16.51 -4.65 22.43
CA PRO A 528 -15.12 -4.43 22.01
C PRO A 528 -14.77 -5.46 20.94
N CYS A 529 -14.15 -5.03 19.83
CA CYS A 529 -13.73 -5.93 18.75
C CYS A 529 -12.91 -7.10 19.33
N GLN A 530 -13.54 -8.28 19.49
CA GLN A 530 -12.80 -9.52 19.63
C GLN A 530 -12.28 -9.89 18.24
N LYS A 531 -11.00 -10.27 18.20
CA LYS A 531 -10.16 -10.40 17.01
C LYS A 531 -10.82 -11.27 15.93
N GLU A 532 -11.26 -10.66 14.83
CA GLU A 532 -11.40 -11.34 13.54
C GLU A 532 -10.01 -11.38 12.89
N GLU A 533 -9.45 -12.59 12.79
CA GLU A 533 -7.99 -12.78 12.66
C GLU A 533 -7.45 -12.70 11.22
N ASN A 534 -8.28 -12.55 10.19
CA ASN A 534 -7.81 -12.67 8.80
C ASN A 534 -7.78 -11.39 7.97
N ASP A 535 -7.88 -10.22 8.61
CA ASP A 535 -7.93 -8.99 7.82
C ASP A 535 -7.37 -7.74 8.50
N CYS A 536 -6.33 -7.85 9.33
CA CYS A 536 -5.74 -6.66 9.96
C CYS A 536 -4.26 -6.86 10.33
N TYR A 537 -3.46 -5.83 10.06
CA TYR A 537 -2.19 -5.56 10.71
C TYR A 537 -2.19 -6.03 12.19
N ASN A 538 -1.30 -6.96 12.56
CA ASN A 538 -1.20 -7.57 13.90
C ASN A 538 -1.56 -6.57 15.03
N LEU A 539 -2.69 -6.86 15.67
CA LEU A 539 -3.36 -6.06 16.69
C LEU A 539 -3.26 -6.80 18.04
N SER A 540 -2.04 -7.12 18.45
CA SER A 540 -1.79 -7.82 19.72
C SER A 540 -0.53 -7.27 20.40
N SER A 541 -0.62 -6.05 20.90
CA SER A 541 -0.13 -5.76 22.25
C SER A 541 -0.99 -4.67 22.86
N SER A 542 -1.56 -5.03 24.00
CA SER A 542 -2.36 -4.24 24.91
C SER A 542 -1.61 -3.01 25.40
N LEU A 543 -1.96 -1.85 24.82
CA LEU A 543 -1.87 -0.47 25.32
C LEU A 543 -2.41 0.43 24.18
N PRO A 544 -3.19 1.50 24.45
CA PRO A 544 -3.83 2.32 23.40
C PRO A 544 -2.84 3.14 22.57
N ILE A 545 -1.53 3.06 22.84
CA ILE A 545 -0.48 3.66 22.04
C ILE A 545 0.70 2.69 22.04
N GLN A 546 0.90 1.93 20.97
CA GLN A 546 2.15 1.19 20.78
C GLN A 546 3.20 2.18 20.29
N TRP A 547 4.04 2.70 21.18
CA TRP A 547 5.18 3.57 20.86
C TRP A 547 6.33 2.78 20.19
N ASN A 548 6.03 2.07 19.08
CA ASN A 548 7.01 1.38 18.25
C ASN A 548 7.73 2.38 17.33
N GLY A 549 8.28 3.45 17.89
CA GLY A 549 8.82 4.57 17.13
C GLY A 549 9.37 5.73 17.96
N ILE A 550 9.69 5.54 19.25
CA ILE A 550 10.27 6.58 20.13
C ILE A 550 11.41 7.35 19.44
N HIS A 551 12.26 6.66 18.67
CA HIS A 551 13.35 7.30 17.94
C HIS A 551 12.87 8.26 16.86
N HIS A 552 11.73 8.00 16.19
CA HIS A 552 11.15 8.97 15.25
C HIS A 552 10.65 10.23 15.98
N SER A 553 10.09 10.08 17.18
CA SER A 553 9.74 11.23 18.03
C SER A 553 10.99 12.02 18.46
N PHE A 554 12.10 11.34 18.74
CA PHE A 554 13.39 11.98 19.03
C PHE A 554 13.92 12.77 17.83
N PHE A 555 13.95 12.17 16.63
CA PHE A 555 14.41 12.87 15.42
C PHE A 555 13.47 14.01 15.03
N LEU A 556 12.16 13.87 15.23
CA LEU A 556 11.20 14.97 15.05
C LEU A 556 11.50 16.12 16.02
N LEU A 557 11.73 15.82 17.29
CA LEU A 557 12.11 16.83 18.29
C LEU A 557 13.42 17.53 17.88
N LEU A 558 14.40 16.78 17.37
CA LEU A 558 15.67 17.32 16.89
C LEU A 558 15.48 18.28 15.72
N ILE A 559 14.61 17.95 14.76
CA ILE A 559 14.22 18.85 13.65
C ILE A 559 13.62 20.15 14.21
N LEU A 560 12.67 20.03 15.14
CA LEU A 560 12.02 21.18 15.76
C LEU A 560 13.03 22.08 16.51
N ILE A 561 13.98 21.48 17.24
CA ILE A 561 15.04 22.22 17.93
C ILE A 561 15.90 23.00 16.92
N VAL A 562 16.38 22.36 15.85
CA VAL A 562 17.23 23.01 14.84
C VAL A 562 16.53 24.22 14.22
N ILE A 563 15.24 24.06 13.91
CA ILE A 563 14.42 25.13 13.34
C ILE A 563 14.24 26.27 14.34
N LEU A 564 13.89 25.96 15.60
CA LEU A 564 13.69 26.98 16.63
C LEU A 564 14.99 27.72 16.94
N CYS A 565 16.13 27.02 16.98
CA CYS A 565 17.43 27.64 17.18
C CYS A 565 17.78 28.62 16.06
N LYS A 566 17.44 28.33 14.79
CA LYS A 566 17.56 29.31 13.70
C LYS A 566 16.51 30.41 13.79
N GLY A 567 15.28 30.07 14.17
CA GLY A 567 14.16 31.03 14.29
C GLY A 567 14.38 32.11 15.34
N PHE A 568 15.12 31.80 16.40
CA PHE A 568 15.43 32.70 17.51
C PHE A 568 16.91 33.15 17.55
N ASP A 569 17.71 32.80 16.55
CA ASP A 569 19.15 33.10 16.50
C ASP A 569 19.94 32.65 17.75
N ILE A 570 19.58 31.48 18.32
CA ILE A 570 20.21 30.92 19.53
C ILE A 570 21.21 29.84 19.12
N PRO A 571 22.50 29.86 19.54
CA PRO A 571 23.38 30.96 19.94
C PRO A 571 24.40 31.33 18.83
N ILE A 572 24.21 30.85 17.59
CA ILE A 572 25.18 30.91 16.49
C ILE A 572 24.57 31.71 15.34
N LYS A 573 25.33 32.64 14.73
CA LYS A 573 24.96 33.19 13.42
C LYS A 573 25.00 32.05 12.41
N TRP A 574 23.83 31.59 11.98
CA TRP A 574 23.69 30.45 11.06
C TRP A 574 24.28 30.79 9.69
N PRO A 575 25.38 30.12 9.27
CA PRO A 575 25.89 30.27 7.91
C PRO A 575 24.90 29.70 6.90
N GLU A 576 24.99 30.17 5.66
CA GLU A 576 24.11 29.71 4.58
C GLU A 576 24.17 28.18 4.43
N TYR A 577 23.00 27.58 4.19
CA TYR A 577 22.80 26.14 3.94
C TYR A 577 23.11 25.18 5.10
N ILE A 578 23.60 25.66 6.27
CA ILE A 578 23.91 24.78 7.40
C ILE A 578 22.65 24.14 7.99
N GLN A 579 21.54 24.89 8.10
CA GLN A 579 20.28 24.33 8.58
C GLN A 579 19.83 23.19 7.68
N GLU A 580 19.83 23.42 6.37
CA GLU A 580 19.39 22.48 5.35
C GLU A 580 20.23 21.20 5.39
N LEU A 581 21.56 21.35 5.50
CA LEU A 581 22.49 20.24 5.65
C LEU A 581 22.18 19.42 6.92
N ILE A 582 21.94 20.08 8.05
CA ILE A 582 21.58 19.42 9.31
C ILE A 582 20.23 18.70 9.18
N LEU A 583 19.22 19.32 8.57
CA LEU A 583 17.90 18.70 8.36
C LEU A 583 18.01 17.44 7.49
N PHE A 584 18.76 17.49 6.39
CA PHE A 584 19.05 16.31 5.59
C PHE A 584 19.79 15.24 6.39
N LEU A 585 20.82 15.64 7.14
CA LEU A 585 21.59 14.72 7.96
C LEU A 585 20.72 14.05 9.02
N ILE A 586 19.81 14.76 9.67
CA ILE A 586 18.83 14.19 10.61
C ILE A 586 17.91 13.19 9.90
N ALA A 587 17.41 13.53 8.71
CA ALA A 587 16.58 12.64 7.92
C ALA A 587 17.32 11.35 7.53
N PHE A 588 18.56 11.47 7.03
CA PHE A 588 19.40 10.33 6.67
C PHE A 588 19.78 9.49 7.88
N LEU A 589 20.09 10.11 9.02
CA LEU A 589 20.34 9.40 10.28
C LEU A 589 19.09 8.68 10.76
N CYS A 590 17.90 9.26 10.61
CA CYS A 590 16.64 8.59 10.93
C CYS A 590 16.44 7.33 10.08
N ILE A 591 16.69 7.41 8.77
CA ILE A 591 16.61 6.27 7.85
C ILE A 591 17.66 5.21 8.22
N ALA A 592 18.91 5.62 8.43
CA ALA A 592 20.01 4.73 8.79
C ALA A 592 19.72 4.02 10.12
N PHE A 593 19.21 4.76 11.11
CA PHE A 593 18.84 4.20 12.41
C PHE A 593 17.69 3.20 12.28
N ASP A 594 16.65 3.49 11.50
CA ASP A 594 15.53 2.54 11.29
C ASP A 594 15.99 1.28 10.54
N MET A 595 16.92 1.41 9.60
CA MET A 595 17.57 0.28 8.92
C MET A 595 18.37 -0.59 9.90
N ILE A 596 19.19 0.03 10.77
CA ILE A 596 20.02 -0.67 11.77
C ILE A 596 19.13 -1.33 12.83
N TRP A 597 18.22 -0.57 13.43
CA TRP A 597 17.37 -1.01 14.54
C TRP A 597 16.48 -2.19 14.15
N LYS A 598 15.88 -2.13 12.95
CA LYS A 598 15.00 -3.20 12.45
C LYS A 598 15.75 -4.25 11.62
N LYS A 599 17.09 -4.16 11.54
CA LYS A 599 17.98 -4.98 10.69
C LYS A 599 17.50 -5.07 9.24
N ARG A 600 16.85 -4.02 8.75
CA ARG A 600 16.27 -3.99 7.41
C ARG A 600 17.30 -3.55 6.41
N THR A 601 17.17 -4.11 5.23
CA THR A 601 17.98 -3.77 4.09
C THR A 601 17.44 -2.49 3.44
N PRO A 602 18.24 -1.71 2.68
CA PRO A 602 17.72 -0.51 2.01
C PRO A 602 16.48 -0.84 1.16
N ILE A 603 16.50 -1.96 0.43
CA ILE A 603 15.38 -2.44 -0.39
C ILE A 603 14.16 -2.82 0.46
N GLU A 604 14.32 -3.44 1.62
CA GLU A 604 13.21 -3.81 2.50
C GLU A 604 12.60 -2.60 3.22
N TRP A 605 13.45 -1.65 3.65
CA TRP A 605 13.02 -0.39 4.23
C TRP A 605 12.21 0.42 3.22
N PHE A 606 12.75 0.52 2.00
CA PHE A 606 12.09 1.16 0.87
C PHE A 606 10.79 0.42 0.57
N ARG A 607 10.77 -0.88 0.25
CA ARG A 607 9.53 -1.62 -0.11
C ARG A 607 8.41 -1.48 0.94
N LYS A 608 8.74 -1.46 2.24
CA LYS A 608 7.75 -1.39 3.33
C LYS A 608 7.18 0.02 3.56
N HIS A 609 7.99 1.07 3.48
CA HIS A 609 7.51 2.46 3.62
C HIS A 609 7.07 3.06 2.27
N TYR A 610 7.71 2.66 1.17
CA TYR A 610 7.53 3.15 -0.19
C TYR A 610 6.21 2.73 -0.85
N SER A 611 5.78 1.47 -0.69
CA SER A 611 4.55 0.96 -1.33
C SER A 611 3.23 1.55 -0.77
N THR A 612 3.26 2.21 0.39
CA THR A 612 2.03 2.72 1.03
C THR A 612 2.04 4.22 1.34
N ARG A 613 3.21 4.88 1.44
CA ARG A 613 3.29 6.30 1.86
C ARG A 613 4.23 7.19 1.03
N ILE A 614 5.34 6.67 0.48
CA ILE A 614 6.39 7.50 -0.17
C ILE A 614 6.15 7.67 -1.69
N GLU A 615 5.38 6.78 -2.32
CA GLU A 615 5.08 6.86 -3.76
C GLU A 615 4.43 8.19 -4.20
N PRO A 616 3.43 8.75 -3.48
CA PRO A 616 2.90 10.10 -3.74
C PRO A 616 3.94 11.21 -3.58
N VAL A 617 4.98 10.99 -2.76
CA VAL A 617 5.99 12.02 -2.48
C VAL A 617 6.99 12.14 -3.60
N ALA A 618 7.34 11.05 -4.28
CA ALA A 618 8.15 11.16 -5.50
C ALA A 618 7.45 12.05 -6.55
N GLU A 619 6.11 12.00 -6.61
CA GLU A 619 5.32 12.90 -7.46
C GLU A 619 5.48 14.35 -7.08
N VAL A 620 5.30 14.64 -5.79
CA VAL A 620 5.44 15.97 -5.21
C VAL A 620 6.85 16.51 -5.51
N ILE A 621 7.90 15.71 -5.32
CA ILE A 621 9.29 16.13 -5.55
C ILE A 621 9.53 16.48 -7.02
N ALA A 622 9.03 15.67 -7.96
CA ALA A 622 9.17 15.97 -9.39
C ALA A 622 8.46 17.29 -9.77
N ILE A 623 7.29 17.54 -9.18
CA ILE A 623 6.54 18.80 -9.36
C ILE A 623 7.32 19.99 -8.78
N PHE A 624 7.89 19.86 -7.58
CA PHE A 624 8.71 20.90 -6.94
C PHE A 624 9.93 21.30 -7.79
N VAL A 625 10.60 20.32 -8.40
CA VAL A 625 11.72 20.61 -9.33
C VAL A 625 11.23 21.38 -10.55
N GLY A 626 10.08 21.01 -11.13
CA GLY A 626 9.48 21.75 -12.23
C GLY A 626 9.08 23.18 -11.87
N LEU A 627 8.54 23.39 -10.65
CA LEU A 627 8.15 24.70 -10.14
C LEU A 627 9.36 25.63 -9.95
N LEU A 628 10.48 25.11 -9.41
CA LEU A 628 11.71 25.88 -9.21
C LEU A 628 12.19 26.54 -10.50
N PHE A 629 12.15 25.78 -11.60
CA PHE A 629 12.59 26.27 -12.91
C PHE A 629 11.59 27.24 -13.54
N THR A 630 10.29 27.04 -13.35
CA THR A 630 9.25 27.82 -14.05
C THR A 630 8.87 29.14 -13.34
N MET A 631 9.16 29.28 -12.06
CA MET A 631 8.75 30.44 -11.24
C MET A 631 9.54 31.74 -11.47
N SER A 632 10.79 31.66 -11.92
CA SER A 632 11.65 32.84 -12.03
C SER A 632 11.08 33.87 -13.02
N ALA A 633 10.50 33.42 -14.12
CA ALA A 633 9.87 34.30 -15.11
C ALA A 633 8.65 35.06 -14.54
N PRO A 634 7.64 34.42 -13.94
CA PRO A 634 6.56 35.11 -13.25
C PRO A 634 7.02 36.14 -12.21
N ILE A 635 8.03 35.80 -11.38
CA ILE A 635 8.58 36.73 -10.39
C ILE A 635 9.17 37.96 -11.09
N ALA A 636 10.01 37.79 -12.11
CA ALA A 636 10.59 38.92 -12.86
C ALA A 636 9.51 39.82 -13.49
N VAL A 637 8.49 39.21 -14.10
CA VAL A 637 7.40 39.97 -14.73
C VAL A 637 6.64 40.76 -13.68
N LEU A 638 6.22 40.14 -12.59
CA LEU A 638 5.43 40.81 -11.55
C LEU A 638 6.21 41.91 -10.82
N THR A 639 7.51 41.72 -10.56
CA THR A 639 8.34 42.75 -9.95
C THR A 639 8.58 43.94 -10.89
N SER A 640 8.64 43.70 -12.20
CA SER A 640 8.77 44.78 -13.19
C SER A 640 7.49 45.63 -13.31
N LEU A 641 6.31 45.02 -13.16
CA LEU A 641 5.02 45.68 -13.31
C LEU A 641 4.67 46.62 -12.16
N LYS A 642 5.28 46.43 -10.96
CA LYS A 642 5.05 47.24 -9.74
C LYS A 642 3.57 47.55 -9.48
N LEU A 643 2.73 46.52 -9.57
CA LEU A 643 1.27 46.66 -9.52
C LEU A 643 0.83 47.41 -8.24
N PRO A 644 -0.05 48.42 -8.33
CA PRO A 644 -0.53 49.21 -7.19
C PRO A 644 -1.61 48.46 -6.39
N LEU A 645 -1.32 47.22 -5.98
CA LEU A 645 -2.26 46.38 -5.23
C LEU A 645 -2.26 46.78 -3.75
N GLY A 646 -3.42 47.08 -3.20
CA GLY A 646 -3.64 47.22 -1.76
C GLY A 646 -3.80 45.86 -1.05
N PRO A 647 -3.78 45.81 0.30
CA PRO A 647 -3.85 44.56 1.06
C PRO A 647 -5.05 43.67 0.72
N LYS A 648 -6.23 44.25 0.49
CA LYS A 648 -7.43 43.50 0.07
C LYS A 648 -7.24 42.82 -1.27
N HIS A 649 -6.66 43.52 -2.23
CA HIS A 649 -6.35 42.98 -3.55
C HIS A 649 -5.30 41.88 -3.45
N LEU A 650 -4.25 42.10 -2.65
CA LEU A 650 -3.21 41.10 -2.41
C LEU A 650 -3.77 39.81 -1.80
N PHE A 651 -4.70 39.91 -0.84
CA PHE A 651 -5.39 38.74 -0.27
C PHE A 651 -6.21 37.98 -1.33
N VAL A 652 -7.04 38.69 -2.09
CA VAL A 652 -7.91 38.06 -3.10
C VAL A 652 -7.10 37.45 -4.24
N PHE A 653 -6.14 38.19 -4.80
CA PHE A 653 -5.35 37.70 -5.94
C PHE A 653 -4.41 36.57 -5.51
N SER A 654 -3.68 36.70 -4.40
CA SER A 654 -2.84 35.60 -3.92
C SER A 654 -3.67 34.36 -3.65
N GLY A 655 -4.88 34.52 -3.09
CA GLY A 655 -5.78 33.41 -2.88
C GLY A 655 -6.34 32.78 -4.15
N ILE A 656 -6.78 33.57 -5.14
CA ILE A 656 -7.30 33.05 -6.41
C ILE A 656 -6.22 32.24 -7.13
N PHE A 657 -5.00 32.78 -7.21
CA PHE A 657 -3.90 32.09 -7.86
C PHE A 657 -3.47 30.85 -7.06
N ALA A 658 -3.39 30.91 -5.72
CA ALA A 658 -3.08 29.76 -4.87
C ALA A 658 -4.14 28.66 -4.96
N SER A 659 -5.39 29.03 -5.26
CA SER A 659 -6.47 28.05 -5.40
C SER A 659 -6.29 27.10 -6.60
N VAL A 660 -5.52 27.53 -7.62
CA VAL A 660 -5.27 26.79 -8.86
C VAL A 660 -3.81 26.32 -8.97
N LEU A 661 -2.88 27.18 -8.58
CA LEU A 661 -1.42 26.97 -8.62
C LEU A 661 -0.91 26.52 -7.25
N ASP A 662 0.41 26.38 -7.11
CA ASP A 662 1.02 26.05 -5.82
C ASP A 662 1.12 27.26 -4.90
N ASN A 663 0.66 27.09 -3.67
CA ASN A 663 0.58 28.14 -2.65
C ASN A 663 1.95 28.78 -2.37
N ALA A 664 3.04 28.00 -2.33
CA ALA A 664 4.36 28.52 -1.98
C ALA A 664 4.93 29.45 -3.07
N PRO A 665 4.92 29.05 -4.35
CA PRO A 665 5.17 29.93 -5.48
C PRO A 665 4.34 31.20 -5.52
N VAL A 666 3.03 31.07 -5.32
CA VAL A 666 2.11 32.21 -5.38
C VAL A 666 2.46 33.20 -4.28
N TYR A 667 2.69 32.73 -3.06
CA TYR A 667 3.10 33.57 -1.94
C TYR A 667 4.34 34.42 -2.27
N ILE A 668 5.44 33.80 -2.74
CA ILE A 668 6.67 34.53 -3.04
C ILE A 668 6.48 35.51 -4.19
N SER A 669 5.72 35.14 -5.22
CA SER A 669 5.47 36.01 -6.37
C SER A 669 4.73 37.28 -5.98
N PHE A 670 3.68 37.16 -5.15
CA PHE A 670 2.94 38.32 -4.65
C PHE A 670 3.71 39.10 -3.59
N ALA A 671 4.50 38.44 -2.75
CA ALA A 671 5.37 39.09 -1.77
C ALA A 671 6.46 39.92 -2.45
N ALA A 672 7.09 39.38 -3.50
CA ALA A 672 8.04 40.08 -4.35
C ALA A 672 7.37 41.25 -5.09
N SER A 673 6.16 41.08 -5.62
CA SER A 673 5.40 42.16 -6.25
C SER A 673 5.07 43.29 -5.25
N ALA A 674 4.71 42.97 -4.00
CA ALA A 674 4.42 43.96 -2.97
C ALA A 674 5.67 44.75 -2.57
N ALA A 675 6.82 44.08 -2.43
CA ALA A 675 8.10 44.73 -2.14
C ALA A 675 8.59 45.60 -3.33
N ALA A 676 8.38 45.14 -4.57
CA ALA A 676 8.79 45.84 -5.77
C ALA A 676 8.12 47.22 -5.95
N ARG A 677 6.91 47.40 -5.40
CA ARG A 677 6.24 48.71 -5.31
C ARG A 677 7.09 49.77 -4.62
N TYR A 678 7.92 49.34 -3.67
CA TYR A 678 8.84 50.20 -2.91
C TYR A 678 10.26 50.17 -3.46
N ASN A 679 10.44 49.73 -4.72
CA ASN A 679 11.74 49.55 -5.37
C ASN A 679 12.66 48.55 -4.67
N ILE A 680 12.10 47.64 -3.87
CA ILE A 680 12.85 46.55 -3.25
C ILE A 680 12.77 45.36 -4.21
N THR A 681 13.91 45.07 -4.85
CA THR A 681 14.01 43.95 -5.78
C THR A 681 14.52 42.70 -5.08
N VAL A 682 14.11 41.54 -5.57
CA VAL A 682 14.59 40.23 -5.09
C VAL A 682 16.12 40.09 -5.23
N GLU A 683 16.72 40.80 -6.18
CA GLU A 683 18.18 40.81 -6.45
C GLU A 683 19.01 41.61 -5.43
N GLN A 684 18.38 42.43 -4.60
CA GLN A 684 19.02 43.27 -3.58
C GLN A 684 19.04 42.60 -2.20
N SER A 685 18.68 41.31 -2.11
CA SER A 685 18.71 40.63 -0.81
C SER A 685 20.14 40.49 -0.31
N ASP A 686 20.47 41.17 0.78
CA ASP A 686 21.54 40.74 1.68
C ASP A 686 21.23 39.33 2.23
N ASN A 687 22.14 38.72 2.99
CA ASN A 687 21.98 37.36 3.55
C ASN A 687 20.66 37.11 4.32
N ASN A 688 19.93 38.16 4.72
CA ASN A 688 18.68 38.07 5.49
C ASN A 688 17.40 38.07 4.64
N GLY A 689 17.50 38.17 3.30
CA GLY A 689 16.36 38.12 2.38
C GLY A 689 15.68 39.47 2.10
N PHE A 690 14.99 39.59 0.97
CA PHE A 690 14.38 40.85 0.51
C PHE A 690 13.21 41.32 1.38
N LEU A 691 12.51 40.40 2.08
CA LEU A 691 11.41 40.76 2.97
C LEU A 691 11.92 41.43 4.24
N ALA A 692 13.10 41.06 4.74
CA ALA A 692 13.72 41.75 5.87
C ALA A 692 13.99 43.24 5.53
N VAL A 693 14.44 43.52 4.31
CA VAL A 693 14.60 44.91 3.81
C VAL A 693 13.24 45.62 3.73
N PHE A 694 12.19 44.91 3.30
CA PHE A 694 10.84 45.47 3.25
C PHE A 694 10.29 45.81 4.64
N PHE A 695 10.45 44.93 5.63
CA PHE A 695 10.04 45.17 7.01
C PHE A 695 10.83 46.30 7.68
N SER A 696 12.14 46.40 7.43
CA SER A 696 12.99 47.44 8.02
C SER A 696 12.71 48.83 7.46
N ARG A 697 12.40 48.96 6.17
CA ARG A 697 12.14 50.26 5.52
C ARG A 697 10.67 50.70 5.57
N TYR A 698 9.74 49.76 5.49
CA TYR A 698 8.30 50.02 5.32
C TYR A 698 7.46 49.09 6.21
N GLN A 699 7.71 49.12 7.52
CA GLN A 699 7.17 48.15 8.48
C GLN A 699 5.64 48.01 8.43
N ALA A 700 4.88 49.11 8.40
CA ALA A 700 3.41 49.07 8.41
C ALA A 700 2.85 48.40 7.15
N ASP A 701 3.29 48.84 5.97
CA ASP A 701 2.86 48.29 4.69
C ASP A 701 3.31 46.84 4.50
N ALA A 702 4.51 46.50 4.98
CA ALA A 702 5.02 45.13 4.96
C ALA A 702 4.16 44.20 5.82
N ILE A 703 3.80 44.60 7.04
CA ILE A 703 2.93 43.81 7.92
C ILE A 703 1.57 43.57 7.24
N GLU A 704 0.93 44.61 6.70
CA GLU A 704 -0.39 44.47 6.08
C GLU A 704 -0.35 43.62 4.81
N SER A 705 0.63 43.87 3.93
CA SER A 705 0.79 43.14 2.67
C SER A 705 1.09 41.66 2.92
N ILE A 706 2.05 41.36 3.79
CA ILE A 706 2.45 39.97 4.08
C ILE A 706 1.39 39.24 4.89
N ARG A 707 0.65 39.91 5.77
CA ARG A 707 -0.51 39.32 6.45
C ARG A 707 -1.59 38.90 5.43
N ALA A 708 -1.92 39.79 4.50
CA ALA A 708 -2.89 39.53 3.44
C ALA A 708 -2.45 38.39 2.50
N ILE A 709 -1.19 38.42 2.04
CA ILE A 709 -0.66 37.40 1.13
C ILE A 709 -0.58 36.04 1.84
N SER A 710 -0.13 36.00 3.09
CA SER A 710 -0.10 34.79 3.93
C SER A 710 -1.49 34.17 4.06
N ALA A 711 -2.49 34.97 4.46
CA ALA A 711 -3.85 34.49 4.66
C ALA A 711 -4.47 33.98 3.34
N GLY A 712 -4.31 34.72 2.24
CA GLY A 712 -4.85 34.34 0.94
C GLY A 712 -4.22 33.04 0.41
N SER A 713 -2.90 32.96 0.45
CA SER A 713 -2.14 31.82 -0.09
C SER A 713 -2.39 30.52 0.69
N VAL A 714 -2.56 30.59 2.01
CA VAL A 714 -2.78 29.39 2.85
C VAL A 714 -4.25 28.96 2.88
N LEU A 715 -5.20 29.91 3.01
CA LEU A 715 -6.62 29.56 3.15
C LEU A 715 -7.23 29.09 1.82
N MET A 716 -6.89 29.74 0.71
CA MET A 716 -7.56 29.50 -0.57
C MET A 716 -6.92 28.38 -1.41
N GLY A 717 -5.79 27.82 -0.97
CA GLY A 717 -5.08 26.72 -1.63
C GLY A 717 -5.82 25.39 -1.71
N GLY A 718 -7.03 25.31 -1.15
CA GLY A 718 -7.84 24.10 -1.10
C GLY A 718 -8.60 23.79 -2.40
N CYS A 719 -8.85 24.78 -3.27
CA CYS A 719 -9.85 24.65 -4.35
C CYS A 719 -9.52 23.57 -5.40
N THR A 720 -8.24 23.24 -5.57
CA THR A 720 -7.78 22.22 -6.52
C THR A 720 -6.87 21.19 -5.86
N LEU A 721 -6.81 20.00 -6.49
CA LEU A 721 -5.93 18.90 -6.08
C LEU A 721 -4.54 18.97 -6.74
N ILE A 722 -4.35 19.85 -7.72
CA ILE A 722 -3.18 19.88 -8.62
C ILE A 722 -2.10 20.85 -8.11
N GLY A 723 -2.49 21.90 -7.38
CA GLY A 723 -1.57 22.91 -6.86
C GLY A 723 -1.02 22.66 -5.45
N ASN A 724 -1.65 21.80 -4.65
CA ASN A 724 -1.27 21.66 -3.24
C ASN A 724 -0.89 20.21 -2.91
N ALA A 725 0.37 19.99 -2.52
CA ALA A 725 0.93 18.67 -2.22
C ALA A 725 0.15 17.90 -1.13
N PRO A 726 -0.16 18.47 0.05
CA PRO A 726 -1.12 17.90 1.00
C PRO A 726 -2.44 17.42 0.37
N ASN A 727 -3.10 18.25 -0.45
CA ASN A 727 -4.39 17.91 -1.08
C ASN A 727 -4.24 16.69 -2.00
N MET A 728 -3.19 16.69 -2.84
CA MET A 728 -2.89 15.61 -3.77
C MET A 728 -2.62 14.30 -3.04
N ILE A 729 -1.82 14.33 -1.98
CA ILE A 729 -1.48 13.17 -1.16
C ILE A 729 -2.75 12.56 -0.53
N VAL A 730 -3.61 13.38 0.05
CA VAL A 730 -4.88 12.91 0.66
C VAL A 730 -5.77 12.26 -0.40
N ALA A 731 -5.90 12.87 -1.58
CA ALA A 731 -6.69 12.32 -2.68
C ALA A 731 -6.14 10.96 -3.19
N LEU A 732 -4.82 10.83 -3.32
CA LEU A 732 -4.17 9.58 -3.72
C LEU A 732 -4.36 8.47 -2.67
N MET A 733 -4.20 8.80 -1.39
CA MET A 733 -4.45 7.85 -0.29
C MET A 733 -5.92 7.44 -0.23
N ALA A 734 -6.85 8.38 -0.41
CA ALA A 734 -8.28 8.11 -0.45
C ALA A 734 -8.66 7.15 -1.58
N THR A 735 -8.12 7.37 -2.78
CA THR A 735 -8.37 6.52 -3.95
C THR A 735 -7.88 5.10 -3.70
N ARG A 736 -6.68 4.93 -3.12
CA ARG A 736 -6.14 3.62 -2.72
C ARG A 736 -6.99 2.93 -1.66
N TYR A 737 -7.53 3.69 -0.70
CA TYR A 737 -8.41 3.15 0.33
C TYR A 737 -9.72 2.65 -0.28
N SER A 738 -10.35 3.43 -1.16
CA SER A 738 -11.56 3.04 -1.91
C SER A 738 -11.35 1.77 -2.74
N TYR A 739 -10.24 1.71 -3.49
CA TYR A 739 -9.87 0.54 -4.30
C TYR A 739 -9.71 -0.74 -3.45
N ARG A 740 -9.00 -0.66 -2.31
CA ARG A 740 -8.82 -1.82 -1.41
C ARG A 740 -10.11 -2.30 -0.76
N LYS A 741 -11.05 -1.41 -0.47
CA LYS A 741 -12.34 -1.77 0.10
C LYS A 741 -13.25 -2.45 -0.93
N ARG A 742 -13.26 -1.95 -2.18
CA ARG A 742 -14.07 -2.49 -3.28
C ARG A 742 -13.57 -3.85 -3.78
N THR A 743 -12.26 -4.03 -3.91
CA THR A 743 -11.68 -5.35 -4.21
C THR A 743 -11.97 -6.41 -3.14
N LYS A 744 -12.22 -6.02 -1.88
CA LYS A 744 -12.70 -6.95 -0.84
C LYS A 744 -14.20 -7.26 -0.97
N ILE A 745 -15.01 -6.29 -1.36
CA ILE A 745 -16.46 -6.46 -1.57
C ILE A 745 -16.75 -7.26 -2.85
N HIS A 746 -16.08 -6.94 -3.98
CA HIS A 746 -16.20 -7.70 -5.23
C HIS A 746 -15.59 -9.12 -5.16
N ARG A 747 -14.65 -9.38 -4.24
CA ARG A 747 -14.25 -10.76 -3.92
C ARG A 747 -15.33 -11.55 -3.17
N ALA A 748 -16.30 -10.87 -2.57
CA ALA A 748 -17.44 -11.49 -1.89
C ALA A 748 -18.68 -11.64 -2.81
N GLU A 749 -18.79 -10.83 -3.86
CA GLU A 749 -19.92 -10.82 -4.81
C GLU A 749 -19.38 -10.82 -6.25
N ASN A 750 -19.28 -12.01 -6.86
CA ASN A 750 -19.00 -12.30 -8.28
C ASN A 750 -17.69 -11.71 -8.88
N ALA A 751 -16.78 -12.60 -9.27
CA ALA A 751 -15.51 -12.29 -9.92
C ALA A 751 -15.51 -12.73 -11.39
N ASP A 752 -16.34 -12.10 -12.22
CA ASP A 752 -16.27 -12.22 -13.67
C ASP A 752 -16.56 -10.82 -14.24
N ASP A 753 -15.59 -10.29 -14.99
CA ASP A 753 -15.49 -8.91 -15.51
C ASP A 753 -15.28 -7.84 -14.42
N ASP A 754 -14.30 -6.94 -14.57
CA ASP A 754 -14.34 -5.54 -14.07
C ASP A 754 -13.00 -4.82 -13.84
N PHE A 755 -11.87 -5.27 -14.41
CA PHE A 755 -10.62 -4.48 -14.29
C PHE A 755 -10.69 -3.13 -15.07
N VAL A 756 -11.58 -3.02 -16.07
CA VAL A 756 -11.74 -1.80 -16.90
C VAL A 756 -12.77 -0.83 -16.31
N THR A 757 -13.86 -1.34 -15.74
CA THR A 757 -14.93 -0.61 -15.03
C THR A 757 -14.43 -0.02 -13.71
N ASP A 758 -13.61 -0.75 -12.94
CA ASP A 758 -12.98 -0.21 -11.70
C ASP A 758 -12.06 1.00 -11.98
N HIS A 759 -11.39 1.03 -13.14
CA HIS A 759 -10.52 2.13 -13.51
C HIS A 759 -11.33 3.39 -13.91
N LEU A 760 -12.47 3.20 -14.57
CA LEU A 760 -13.41 4.26 -14.96
C LEU A 760 -14.17 4.83 -13.74
N GLU A 761 -14.50 3.99 -12.75
CA GLU A 761 -15.16 4.44 -11.52
C GLU A 761 -14.22 5.17 -10.54
N ASN A 762 -12.95 4.81 -10.48
CA ASN A 762 -11.97 5.61 -9.71
C ASN A 762 -11.79 7.01 -10.32
N ILE A 763 -11.84 7.11 -11.65
CA ILE A 763 -11.84 8.40 -12.36
C ILE A 763 -13.13 9.18 -12.06
N SER A 764 -14.29 8.51 -11.96
CA SER A 764 -15.55 9.15 -11.59
C SER A 764 -15.57 9.65 -10.13
N PHE A 765 -14.96 8.91 -9.20
CA PHE A 765 -14.78 9.32 -7.81
C PHE A 765 -13.88 10.56 -7.71
N ILE A 766 -12.72 10.54 -8.37
CA ILE A 766 -11.81 11.70 -8.40
C ILE A 766 -12.48 12.90 -9.06
N ARG A 767 -13.15 12.71 -10.21
CA ARG A 767 -13.91 13.79 -10.86
C ARG A 767 -14.96 14.38 -9.93
N SER A 768 -15.74 13.54 -9.26
CA SER A 768 -16.79 13.97 -8.32
C SER A 768 -16.23 14.66 -7.08
N LEU A 769 -15.08 14.21 -6.57
CA LEU A 769 -14.36 14.86 -5.46
C LEU A 769 -13.91 16.25 -5.89
N ILE A 770 -13.33 16.38 -7.08
CA ILE A 770 -12.93 17.67 -7.68
C ILE A 770 -14.15 18.58 -7.85
N THR A 771 -15.28 18.07 -8.37
CA THR A 771 -16.50 18.89 -8.52
C THR A 771 -17.02 19.39 -7.18
N SER A 772 -16.94 18.57 -6.14
CA SER A 772 -17.37 18.95 -4.78
C SER A 772 -16.43 19.97 -4.14
N CYS A 773 -15.11 19.84 -4.35
CA CYS A 773 -14.12 20.86 -3.98
C CYS A 773 -14.41 22.19 -4.68
N LEU A 774 -14.73 22.17 -5.97
CA LEU A 774 -15.07 23.37 -6.75
C LEU A 774 -16.36 24.06 -6.32
N ILE A 775 -17.22 23.43 -5.51
CA ILE A 775 -18.48 24.05 -5.01
C ILE A 775 -18.32 24.49 -3.56
N LEU A 776 -17.78 23.63 -2.70
CA LEU A 776 -17.70 23.88 -1.25
C LEU A 776 -16.59 24.87 -0.89
N ILE A 777 -15.49 24.87 -1.64
CA ILE A 777 -14.30 25.66 -1.30
C ILE A 777 -14.46 27.13 -1.72
N PRO A 778 -15.08 27.48 -2.86
CA PRO A 778 -15.44 28.88 -3.14
C PRO A 778 -16.41 29.48 -2.12
N LEU A 779 -17.34 28.68 -1.59
CA LEU A 779 -18.24 29.14 -0.52
C LEU A 779 -17.44 29.50 0.74
N PHE A 780 -16.47 28.64 1.11
CA PHE A 780 -15.53 28.87 2.19
C PHE A 780 -14.65 30.12 1.95
N VAL A 781 -14.14 30.27 0.73
CA VAL A 781 -13.34 31.42 0.29
C VAL A 781 -14.13 32.72 0.46
N ILE A 782 -15.39 32.76 0.01
CA ILE A 782 -16.27 33.94 0.15
C ILE A 782 -16.45 34.30 1.63
N ILE A 783 -16.74 33.33 2.48
CA ILE A 783 -16.95 33.56 3.92
C ILE A 783 -15.65 34.03 4.60
N THR A 784 -14.51 33.50 4.17
CA THR A 784 -13.19 33.90 4.65
C THR A 784 -12.84 35.32 4.20
N ILE A 785 -13.21 35.72 2.98
CA ILE A 785 -13.07 37.09 2.47
C ILE A 785 -13.85 38.09 3.33
N PHE A 786 -15.03 37.71 3.83
CA PHE A 786 -15.81 38.57 4.74
C PHE A 786 -15.24 38.65 6.17
N MET A 787 -14.43 37.66 6.58
CA MET A 787 -13.88 37.54 7.94
C MET A 787 -12.49 38.15 8.10
N VAL A 788 -11.70 38.24 7.02
CA VAL A 788 -10.32 38.77 6.97
C VAL A 788 -10.31 40.26 6.63
#